data_AF-A0A1X6Z4G0-F1
#
_entry.id   AF-A0A1X6Z4G0-F1
#
_cell.length_a   1.000
_cell.length_b   1.000
_cell.length_c   1.000
_cell.angle_alpha   90.00
_cell.angle_beta   90.00
_cell.angle_gamma   90.00
#
_symmetry.space_group_name_H-M   'P 1'
#
loop_
_entity.id
_entity.type
_entity.pdbx_description
1 polymer ?
#
loop_
_entity_poly.entity_id
_entity_poly.type
_entity_poly.pdbx_seq_one_letter_code
_entity_poly.pdbx_strand_id
1 'polypeptide(L)'
;MIDATASAKRRLRSLLKPAINKLVPPPPKPAPLKPGPAPRPPAPKIAAVRPGPPPNPPAPSPSEKESRELLLKVSKDFQGRGYLRSALSSLELIPDPMRVNKHWHALADLYLAMGKYEHAAASLDRMQVRDLSQNGFRLYLITAARLAQAQGDTRKALDLVQRRRAAFPEHILEATVEYYRLYRHGHSDAEFMEFSDILFRTLPSHQLLAEIYAQHLYESNMLAKLKAFLQLYHPRFRRSGKLFVLEATCAWIDQDDARLANAFEIARHEKLVTRQVAEMVQRLRQHRPDAEEFAQEMIRLASDDAPAENITRLDPVQRAWVLLSLDEVDAALAILDTHIERENGPVLAFLVRGLAHHAAGNSAQSEADLKLVVKEAPQQVLAYRTLLQIGLERYPEMSGPDELIRYRNEHNPVFTRRDKLGRSGFHDVEAGQVMWFKGQYMEGYRAKLQKQTCVYLATKFPAQYNVLEKPELADLEQKSVLVLGDDGVSDEVRYAYGYRMLPENCRAVITCEPRLHGLLSRSFPRHEFIAVTRRWPDLPIKVEDNRSGIDNVDFARIISQDLFDRIPTFDRLRFQQDLVAGRWLRQPGGAPCTEGAGTGAFLKPDQKLVRKWKSRMRFRANGAAAPLKVGLIWRSALQNARRSRQYLKIEQLAPLLEVKGAVLYSLQYDISEDEAAFCKSNGIRLLDDVDWRNDLETVAAVTSQLDLVIGISSSSYEIAAAVGTECWLLGVSPEALGLRLGDSDKDFDRITWNSRIIRPDLPAARSAAPDAPWPKENAVARAAELLQQRSNARDSKLN
;
A
#
# COMPACT_ATOMS: atom_id res chain seq x y z
N MET A 1 -24.80 -4.14 -36.07
CA MET A 1 -24.29 -4.59 -37.39
C MET A 1 -23.37 -5.79 -37.22
N ILE A 2 -23.94 -6.95 -36.87
CA ILE A 2 -23.22 -8.23 -36.84
C ILE A 2 -24.04 -9.15 -37.74
N ASP A 3 -23.67 -9.20 -39.02
CA ASP A 3 -23.77 -10.40 -39.83
C ASP A 3 -23.01 -10.16 -41.14
N ALA A 4 -21.77 -10.66 -41.20
CA ALA A 4 -21.00 -10.70 -42.42
C ALA A 4 -20.44 -12.11 -42.59
N THR A 5 -21.08 -12.83 -43.50
CA THR A 5 -20.84 -14.22 -43.90
C THR A 5 -19.39 -14.48 -44.34
N ALA A 6 -18.97 -15.74 -44.25
CA ALA A 6 -17.62 -16.25 -44.55
C ALA A 6 -17.00 -15.80 -45.89
N SER A 7 -17.82 -15.31 -46.82
CA SER A 7 -17.40 -14.69 -48.09
C SER A 7 -16.60 -13.39 -47.90
N ALA A 8 -16.99 -12.54 -46.94
CA ALA A 8 -16.30 -11.27 -46.66
C ALA A 8 -14.88 -11.51 -46.10
N LYS A 9 -14.70 -12.53 -45.25
CA LYS A 9 -13.39 -12.94 -44.71
C LYS A 9 -12.45 -13.49 -45.80
N ARG A 10 -12.96 -14.19 -46.82
CA ARG A 10 -12.14 -14.65 -47.96
C ARG A 10 -11.70 -13.50 -48.84
N ARG A 11 -12.59 -12.53 -49.10
CA ARG A 11 -12.29 -11.35 -49.92
C ARG A 11 -11.25 -10.44 -49.27
N LEU A 12 -11.31 -10.27 -47.94
CA LEU A 12 -10.30 -9.52 -47.20
C LEU A 12 -8.92 -10.19 -47.23
N ARG A 13 -8.88 -11.53 -47.13
CA ARG A 13 -7.62 -12.31 -47.21
C ARG A 13 -6.98 -12.28 -48.59
N SER A 14 -7.75 -12.24 -49.68
CA SER A 14 -7.18 -12.13 -51.03
C SER A 14 -6.63 -10.74 -51.32
N LEU A 15 -7.25 -9.70 -50.76
CA LEU A 15 -6.83 -8.30 -50.92
C LEU A 15 -5.53 -7.97 -50.15
N LEU A 16 -5.30 -8.61 -49.00
CA LEU A 16 -4.12 -8.34 -48.15
C LEU A 16 -2.88 -9.18 -48.50
N LYS A 17 -3.04 -10.26 -49.26
CA LYS A 17 -1.95 -11.21 -49.61
C LYS A 17 -0.76 -10.58 -50.37
N PRO A 18 -0.96 -9.63 -51.31
CA PRO A 18 0.16 -8.98 -52.01
C PRO A 18 0.96 -8.02 -51.13
N ALA A 19 0.34 -7.41 -50.11
CA ALA A 19 1.02 -6.50 -49.19
C ALA A 19 1.91 -7.26 -48.19
N ILE A 20 1.48 -8.45 -47.75
CA ILE A 20 2.23 -9.29 -46.82
C ILE A 20 3.51 -9.86 -47.48
N ASN A 21 3.44 -10.23 -48.77
CA ASN A 21 4.59 -10.77 -49.49
C ASN A 21 5.69 -9.74 -49.80
N LYS A 22 5.43 -8.43 -49.66
CA LYS A 22 6.45 -7.38 -49.83
C LYS A 22 7.25 -7.07 -48.56
N LEU A 23 6.86 -7.61 -47.40
CA LEU A 23 7.43 -7.26 -46.09
C LEU A 23 8.33 -8.37 -45.49
N VAL A 24 8.54 -9.48 -46.19
CA VAL A 24 9.33 -10.62 -45.67
C VAL A 24 10.49 -10.95 -46.63
N PRO A 25 11.75 -10.77 -46.24
CA PRO A 25 12.88 -11.27 -47.03
C PRO A 25 12.97 -12.80 -46.92
N PRO A 26 13.44 -13.52 -47.96
CA PRO A 26 13.53 -14.98 -47.92
C PRO A 26 14.61 -15.46 -46.95
N PRO A 27 14.45 -16.66 -46.36
CA PRO A 27 15.39 -17.19 -45.36
C PRO A 27 16.74 -17.58 -45.99
N PRO A 28 17.85 -17.52 -45.23
CA PRO A 28 19.17 -17.90 -45.71
C PRO A 28 19.30 -19.43 -45.86
N LYS A 29 20.08 -19.88 -46.85
CA LYS A 29 20.34 -21.30 -47.12
C LYS A 29 21.17 -21.96 -46.00
N PRO A 30 20.90 -23.22 -45.62
CA PRO A 30 21.63 -23.92 -44.58
C PRO A 30 23.02 -24.38 -45.05
N ALA A 31 24.00 -24.32 -44.14
CA ALA A 31 25.37 -24.78 -44.36
C ALA A 31 25.49 -26.32 -44.25
N PRO A 32 26.49 -26.96 -44.91
CA PRO A 32 26.61 -28.42 -44.94
C PRO A 32 27.16 -29.02 -43.63
N LEU A 33 26.60 -30.16 -43.25
CA LEU A 33 26.92 -30.96 -42.06
C LEU A 33 28.28 -31.68 -42.20
N LYS A 34 29.09 -31.67 -41.13
CA LYS A 34 30.30 -32.50 -40.98
C LYS A 34 29.94 -33.95 -40.60
N PRO A 35 30.73 -34.97 -41.02
CA PRO A 35 30.45 -36.38 -40.73
C PRO A 35 30.81 -36.76 -39.28
N GLY A 36 29.98 -37.60 -38.66
CA GLY A 36 30.15 -38.11 -37.29
C GLY A 36 31.18 -39.26 -37.17
N PRO A 37 31.61 -39.60 -35.93
CA PRO A 37 32.69 -40.56 -35.70
C PRO A 37 32.23 -42.04 -35.75
N ALA A 38 33.19 -42.92 -36.04
CA ALA A 38 33.06 -44.37 -36.26
C ALA A 38 32.62 -45.20 -35.03
N PRO A 39 32.05 -46.41 -35.23
CA PRO A 39 31.48 -47.23 -34.14
C PRO A 39 32.53 -47.97 -33.30
N ARG A 40 32.22 -48.20 -32.01
CA ARG A 40 33.03 -48.93 -31.03
C ARG A 40 32.91 -50.47 -31.18
N PRO A 41 33.95 -51.25 -30.77
CA PRO A 41 33.98 -52.71 -30.89
C PRO A 41 33.17 -53.42 -29.78
N PRO A 42 32.82 -54.72 -29.95
CA PRO A 42 31.95 -55.44 -29.02
C PRO A 42 32.71 -55.95 -27.77
N ALA A 43 31.99 -56.00 -26.64
CA ALA A 43 32.49 -56.47 -25.34
C ALA A 43 32.53 -58.02 -25.23
N PRO A 44 33.39 -58.58 -24.35
CA PRO A 44 33.65 -60.02 -24.28
C PRO A 44 32.60 -60.81 -23.47
N LYS A 45 32.43 -62.09 -23.82
CA LYS A 45 31.50 -63.06 -23.23
C LYS A 45 31.92 -63.47 -21.81
N ILE A 46 30.98 -63.44 -20.86
CA ILE A 46 31.11 -64.02 -19.51
C ILE A 46 30.21 -65.26 -19.40
N ALA A 47 30.74 -66.27 -18.71
CA ALA A 47 30.23 -67.64 -18.59
C ALA A 47 28.92 -67.78 -17.80
N ALA A 48 28.23 -68.88 -18.09
CA ALA A 48 26.88 -69.23 -17.64
C ALA A 48 26.77 -69.54 -16.15
N VAL A 49 25.74 -68.96 -15.51
CA VAL A 49 25.18 -69.38 -14.22
C VAL A 49 23.75 -69.87 -14.48
N ARG A 50 23.38 -71.04 -13.94
CA ARG A 50 22.07 -71.70 -14.12
C ARG A 50 20.91 -70.79 -13.64
N PRO A 51 19.76 -70.76 -14.33
CA PRO A 51 18.60 -70.01 -13.86
C PRO A 51 17.87 -70.75 -12.74
N GLY A 52 17.50 -70.02 -11.69
CA GLY A 52 16.48 -70.44 -10.72
C GLY A 52 15.06 -70.40 -11.34
N PRO A 53 14.03 -70.88 -10.62
CA PRO A 53 12.67 -70.95 -11.16
C PRO A 53 12.14 -69.54 -11.52
N PRO A 54 11.27 -69.43 -12.54
CA PRO A 54 10.76 -68.13 -12.98
C PRO A 54 9.93 -67.48 -11.87
N PRO A 55 10.00 -66.14 -11.69
CA PRO A 55 9.08 -65.43 -10.81
C PRO A 55 7.65 -65.57 -11.34
N ASN A 56 6.68 -65.60 -10.43
CA ASN A 56 5.25 -65.62 -10.75
C ASN A 56 4.90 -64.52 -11.77
N PRO A 57 3.97 -64.78 -12.71
CA PRO A 57 3.55 -63.76 -13.67
C PRO A 57 2.99 -62.53 -12.93
N PRO A 58 3.22 -61.31 -13.42
CA PRO A 58 2.64 -60.12 -12.82
C PRO A 58 1.11 -60.24 -12.80
N ALA A 59 0.50 -59.76 -11.72
CA ALA A 59 -0.95 -59.69 -11.59
C ALA A 59 -1.57 -58.97 -12.81
N PRO A 60 -2.76 -59.37 -13.28
CA PRO A 60 -3.35 -58.83 -14.49
C PRO A 60 -3.58 -57.33 -14.36
N SER A 61 -3.21 -56.56 -15.39
CA SER A 61 -3.52 -55.14 -15.54
C SER A 61 -5.01 -54.88 -15.32
N PRO A 62 -5.42 -53.71 -14.76
CA PRO A 62 -6.83 -53.37 -14.67
C PRO A 62 -7.42 -53.39 -16.08
N SER A 63 -8.64 -53.91 -16.25
CA SER A 63 -9.27 -53.93 -17.57
C SER A 63 -9.41 -52.48 -18.10
N GLU A 64 -9.34 -52.31 -19.42
CA GLU A 64 -9.46 -50.98 -20.06
C GLU A 64 -10.77 -50.27 -19.66
N LYS A 65 -11.82 -51.06 -19.37
CA LYS A 65 -13.12 -50.61 -18.89
C LYS A 65 -13.04 -50.04 -17.46
N GLU A 66 -12.40 -50.75 -16.53
CA GLU A 66 -12.22 -50.29 -15.15
C GLU A 66 -11.34 -49.02 -15.08
N SER A 67 -10.28 -48.95 -15.89
CA SER A 67 -9.44 -47.74 -15.99
C SER A 67 -10.24 -46.54 -16.52
N ARG A 68 -11.13 -46.75 -17.50
CA ARG A 68 -12.00 -45.69 -18.03
C ARG A 68 -13.04 -45.22 -17.01
N GLU A 69 -13.71 -46.13 -16.32
CA GLU A 69 -14.71 -45.81 -15.31
C GLU A 69 -14.11 -45.03 -14.13
N LEU A 70 -12.90 -45.39 -13.70
CA LEU A 70 -12.20 -44.71 -12.63
C LEU A 70 -11.74 -43.30 -13.04
N LEU A 71 -11.20 -43.12 -14.25
CA LEU A 71 -10.85 -41.80 -14.78
C LEU A 71 -12.08 -40.91 -14.97
N LEU A 72 -13.23 -41.48 -15.35
CA LEU A 72 -14.51 -40.77 -15.41
C LEU A 72 -15.01 -40.34 -14.03
N LYS A 73 -14.83 -41.20 -13.01
CA LYS A 73 -15.15 -40.87 -11.62
C LYS A 73 -14.26 -39.73 -11.10
N VAL A 74 -12.95 -39.82 -11.30
CA VAL A 74 -11.99 -38.74 -10.98
C VAL A 74 -12.35 -37.45 -11.70
N SER A 75 -12.70 -37.51 -12.99
CA SER A 75 -13.11 -36.34 -13.77
C SER A 75 -14.42 -35.72 -13.23
N LYS A 76 -15.40 -36.53 -12.81
CA LYS A 76 -16.63 -36.04 -12.17
C LYS A 76 -16.37 -35.43 -10.80
N ASP A 77 -15.52 -36.04 -9.99
CA ASP A 77 -15.14 -35.53 -8.67
C ASP A 77 -14.34 -34.21 -8.79
N PHE A 78 -13.51 -34.09 -9.83
CA PHE A 78 -12.75 -32.89 -10.16
C PHE A 78 -13.64 -31.74 -10.65
N GLN A 79 -14.66 -32.03 -11.47
CA GLN A 79 -15.64 -31.05 -11.94
C GLN A 79 -16.70 -30.70 -10.88
N GLY A 80 -16.88 -31.57 -9.87
CA GLY A 80 -18.05 -31.58 -9.00
C GLY A 80 -18.03 -30.66 -7.77
N ARG A 81 -16.87 -30.38 -7.14
CA ARG A 81 -16.66 -29.45 -5.98
C ARG A 81 -15.33 -29.75 -5.25
N GLY A 82 -14.17 -29.44 -5.82
CA GLY A 82 -12.91 -29.34 -5.04
C GLY A 82 -12.47 -30.58 -4.23
N TYR A 83 -13.00 -31.78 -4.50
CA TYR A 83 -12.70 -33.02 -3.77
C TYR A 83 -11.35 -33.63 -4.18
N LEU A 84 -10.30 -32.81 -4.22
CA LEU A 84 -8.96 -33.19 -4.68
C LEU A 84 -8.40 -34.37 -3.86
N ARG A 85 -8.69 -34.44 -2.55
CA ARG A 85 -8.29 -35.57 -1.68
C ARG A 85 -9.01 -36.88 -2.02
N SER A 86 -10.31 -36.83 -2.30
CA SER A 86 -11.09 -38.04 -2.67
C SER A 86 -10.69 -38.58 -4.05
N ALA A 87 -10.49 -37.67 -5.00
CA ALA A 87 -9.99 -37.99 -6.34
C ALA A 87 -8.56 -38.55 -6.27
N LEU A 88 -7.71 -37.98 -5.42
CA LEU A 88 -6.35 -38.46 -5.18
C LEU A 88 -6.37 -39.86 -4.53
N SER A 89 -7.12 -40.07 -3.45
CA SER A 89 -7.26 -41.38 -2.81
C SER A 89 -7.74 -42.45 -3.79
N SER A 90 -8.67 -42.10 -4.68
CA SER A 90 -9.19 -43.04 -5.69
C SER A 90 -8.13 -43.46 -6.71
N LEU A 91 -7.22 -42.55 -7.10
CA LEU A 91 -6.10 -42.86 -8.00
C LEU A 91 -4.92 -43.53 -7.28
N GLU A 92 -4.68 -43.19 -6.01
CA GLU A 92 -3.62 -43.79 -5.19
C GLU A 92 -3.90 -45.27 -4.86
N LEU A 93 -5.18 -45.67 -4.80
CA LEU A 93 -5.60 -47.08 -4.65
C LEU A 93 -5.13 -47.98 -5.80
N ILE A 94 -4.80 -47.43 -6.97
CA ILE A 94 -4.19 -48.20 -8.06
C ILE A 94 -2.72 -48.45 -7.73
N PRO A 95 -2.25 -49.71 -7.62
CA PRO A 95 -0.84 -50.01 -7.42
C PRO A 95 0.02 -49.40 -8.53
N ASP A 96 1.19 -48.87 -8.16
CA ASP A 96 2.16 -48.24 -9.07
C ASP A 96 2.43 -49.05 -10.36
N PRO A 97 2.66 -50.38 -10.32
CA PRO A 97 2.93 -51.18 -11.52
C PRO A 97 1.77 -51.27 -12.50
N MET A 98 0.55 -50.92 -12.06
CA MET A 98 -0.69 -51.00 -12.82
C MET A 98 -1.13 -49.65 -13.41
N ARG A 99 -0.38 -48.57 -13.15
CA ARG A 99 -0.70 -47.23 -13.65
C ARG A 99 -0.18 -47.01 -15.06
N VAL A 100 -1.06 -46.56 -15.95
CA VAL A 100 -0.70 -46.11 -17.30
C VAL A 100 -0.46 -44.59 -17.33
N ASN A 101 0.11 -44.06 -18.42
CA ASN A 101 0.40 -42.63 -18.58
C ASN A 101 -0.79 -41.70 -18.22
N LYS A 102 -2.03 -42.09 -18.49
CA LYS A 102 -3.23 -41.31 -18.14
C LYS A 102 -3.46 -41.22 -16.62
N HIS A 103 -3.13 -42.26 -15.86
CA HIS A 103 -3.20 -42.24 -14.39
C HIS A 103 -2.13 -41.34 -13.79
N TRP A 104 -0.90 -41.43 -14.31
CA TRP A 104 0.22 -40.55 -13.91
C TRP A 104 -0.04 -39.08 -14.22
N HIS A 105 -0.64 -38.80 -15.37
CA HIS A 105 -1.08 -37.47 -15.75
C HIS A 105 -2.15 -36.93 -14.78
N ALA A 106 -3.18 -37.72 -14.47
CA ALA A 106 -4.22 -37.30 -13.53
C ALA A 106 -3.69 -37.10 -12.10
N LEU A 107 -2.74 -37.93 -11.66
CA LEU A 107 -2.03 -37.74 -10.38
C LEU A 107 -1.22 -36.46 -10.36
N ALA A 108 -0.49 -36.17 -11.45
CA ALA A 108 0.26 -34.92 -11.58
C ALA A 108 -0.68 -33.71 -11.48
N ASP A 109 -1.81 -33.70 -12.19
CA ASP A 109 -2.81 -32.63 -12.13
C ASP A 109 -3.40 -32.45 -10.73
N LEU A 110 -3.71 -33.54 -10.03
CA LEU A 110 -4.23 -33.49 -8.66
C LEU A 110 -3.19 -32.97 -7.67
N TYR A 111 -1.96 -33.47 -7.72
CA TYR A 111 -0.88 -32.97 -6.87
C TYR A 111 -0.56 -31.49 -7.17
N LEU A 112 -0.60 -31.08 -8.43
CA LEU A 112 -0.46 -29.68 -8.84
C LEU A 112 -1.59 -28.79 -8.30
N ALA A 113 -2.83 -29.26 -8.31
CA ALA A 113 -3.98 -28.55 -7.77
C ALA A 113 -3.93 -28.46 -6.22
N MET A 114 -3.27 -29.42 -5.57
CA MET A 114 -3.10 -29.49 -4.11
C MET A 114 -1.80 -28.82 -3.60
N GLY A 115 -0.99 -28.23 -4.48
CA GLY A 115 0.28 -27.61 -4.10
C GLY A 115 1.39 -28.60 -3.69
N LYS A 116 1.24 -29.90 -3.99
CA LYS A 116 2.24 -30.95 -3.70
C LYS A 116 3.20 -31.12 -4.89
N TYR A 117 4.03 -30.11 -5.13
CA TYR A 117 4.82 -30.00 -6.36
C TYR A 117 5.80 -31.16 -6.59
N GLU A 118 6.49 -31.64 -5.55
CA GLU A 118 7.45 -32.76 -5.65
C GLU A 118 6.76 -34.07 -6.08
N HIS A 119 5.53 -34.29 -5.60
CA HIS A 119 4.74 -35.47 -5.91
C HIS A 119 4.21 -35.40 -7.36
N ALA A 120 3.89 -34.19 -7.84
CA ALA A 120 3.56 -33.96 -9.24
C ALA A 120 4.77 -34.24 -10.15
N ALA A 121 5.98 -33.83 -9.75
CA ALA A 121 7.23 -34.14 -10.48
C ALA A 121 7.44 -35.65 -10.61
N ALA A 122 7.40 -36.35 -9.48
CA ALA A 122 7.62 -37.79 -9.42
C ALA A 122 6.59 -38.57 -10.24
N SER A 123 5.34 -38.08 -10.31
CA SER A 123 4.29 -38.67 -11.13
C SER A 123 4.58 -38.54 -12.63
N LEU A 124 5.14 -37.41 -13.06
CA LEU A 124 5.50 -37.17 -14.45
C LEU A 124 6.77 -37.93 -14.87
N ASP A 125 7.75 -38.06 -13.97
CA ASP A 125 8.98 -38.82 -14.22
C ASP A 125 8.70 -40.32 -14.45
N ARG A 126 7.58 -40.83 -13.93
CA ARG A 126 7.11 -42.21 -14.13
C ARG A 126 6.38 -42.45 -15.45
N MET A 127 6.11 -41.40 -16.24
CA MET A 127 5.48 -41.54 -17.56
C MET A 127 6.49 -42.05 -18.61
N GLN A 128 6.08 -43.03 -19.43
CA GLN A 128 6.96 -43.53 -20.49
C GLN A 128 7.06 -42.54 -21.66
N VAL A 129 8.31 -42.20 -22.01
CA VAL A 129 8.77 -41.00 -22.74
C VAL A 129 8.33 -40.89 -24.22
N ARG A 130 7.81 -41.95 -24.85
CA ARG A 130 7.48 -41.93 -26.29
C ARG A 130 6.26 -41.08 -26.67
N ASP A 131 5.44 -40.68 -25.69
CA ASP A 131 4.14 -40.00 -25.91
C ASP A 131 4.05 -38.59 -25.31
N LEU A 132 5.16 -38.08 -24.73
CA LEU A 132 5.15 -36.78 -24.08
C LEU A 132 4.89 -35.64 -25.08
N SER A 133 5.24 -35.78 -26.35
CA SER A 133 5.32 -34.67 -27.31
C SER A 133 4.01 -33.97 -27.68
N GLN A 134 2.83 -34.49 -27.33
CA GLN A 134 1.54 -33.87 -27.73
C GLN A 134 0.64 -33.39 -26.57
N ASN A 135 0.86 -33.81 -25.33
CA ASN A 135 0.13 -33.31 -24.15
C ASN A 135 0.93 -33.46 -22.85
N GLY A 136 1.63 -34.59 -22.66
CA GLY A 136 2.44 -34.84 -21.46
C GLY A 136 3.62 -33.88 -21.27
N PHE A 137 4.20 -33.37 -22.36
CA PHE A 137 5.29 -32.39 -22.34
C PHE A 137 4.80 -31.04 -21.83
N ARG A 138 3.57 -30.64 -22.18
CA ARG A 138 2.94 -29.42 -21.64
C ARG A 138 2.77 -29.50 -20.13
N LEU A 139 2.34 -30.65 -19.59
CA LEU A 139 2.22 -30.85 -18.14
C LEU A 139 3.56 -30.99 -17.45
N TYR A 140 4.51 -31.69 -18.05
CA TYR A 140 5.90 -31.75 -17.58
C TYR A 140 6.47 -30.34 -17.38
N LEU A 141 6.26 -29.46 -18.36
CA LEU A 141 6.72 -28.08 -18.31
C LEU A 141 5.94 -27.23 -17.28
N ILE A 142 4.61 -27.39 -17.17
CA ILE A 142 3.80 -26.71 -16.14
C ILE A 142 4.25 -27.13 -14.73
N THR A 143 4.56 -28.41 -14.54
CA THR A 143 5.04 -28.92 -13.25
C THR A 143 6.45 -28.47 -12.95
N ALA A 144 7.37 -28.56 -13.92
CA ALA A 144 8.73 -28.06 -13.76
C ALA A 144 8.75 -26.55 -13.47
N ALA A 145 7.87 -25.78 -14.12
CA ALA A 145 7.70 -24.36 -13.86
C ALA A 145 7.15 -24.07 -12.45
N ARG A 146 6.15 -24.83 -11.99
CA ARG A 146 5.58 -24.69 -10.63
C ARG A 146 6.53 -25.16 -9.52
N LEU A 147 7.33 -26.19 -9.79
CA LEU A 147 8.41 -26.65 -8.91
C LEU A 147 9.51 -25.62 -8.77
N ALA A 148 9.95 -25.05 -9.90
CA ALA A 148 10.92 -23.97 -9.90
C ALA A 148 10.38 -22.71 -9.18
N GLN A 149 9.08 -22.43 -9.29
CA GLN A 149 8.41 -21.38 -8.53
C GLN A 149 8.38 -21.69 -7.02
N ALA A 150 8.16 -22.94 -6.62
CA ALA A 150 8.18 -23.37 -5.22
C ALA A 150 9.59 -23.44 -4.61
N GLN A 151 10.61 -23.76 -5.41
CA GLN A 151 12.02 -23.87 -5.01
C GLN A 151 12.81 -22.57 -5.19
N GLY A 152 12.20 -21.51 -5.74
CA GLY A 152 12.85 -20.23 -6.00
C GLY A 152 13.78 -20.18 -7.23
N ASP A 153 13.95 -21.27 -7.98
CA ASP A 153 14.82 -21.36 -9.17
C ASP A 153 14.11 -20.86 -10.44
N THR A 154 13.74 -19.58 -10.42
CA THR A 154 12.93 -18.94 -11.48
C THR A 154 13.58 -19.03 -12.87
N ARG A 155 14.92 -19.14 -12.95
CA ARG A 155 15.66 -19.21 -14.23
C ARG A 155 15.37 -20.47 -15.03
N LYS A 156 15.28 -21.63 -14.36
CA LYS A 156 14.95 -22.90 -15.04
C LYS A 156 13.52 -22.92 -15.56
N ALA A 157 12.57 -22.34 -14.80
CA ALA A 157 11.18 -22.22 -15.24
C ALA A 157 11.04 -21.42 -16.54
N LEU A 158 11.79 -20.32 -16.66
CA LEU A 158 11.74 -19.44 -17.83
C LEU A 158 12.31 -20.09 -19.07
N ASP A 159 13.48 -20.74 -18.96
CA ASP A 159 14.10 -21.45 -20.09
C ASP A 159 13.14 -22.50 -20.66
N LEU A 160 12.46 -23.25 -19.78
CA LEU A 160 11.46 -24.24 -20.16
C LEU A 160 10.23 -23.62 -20.86
N VAL A 161 9.72 -22.51 -20.34
CA VAL A 161 8.59 -21.80 -20.96
C VAL A 161 8.97 -21.15 -22.29
N GLN A 162 10.18 -20.61 -22.41
CA GLN A 162 10.73 -20.04 -23.65
C GLN A 162 10.90 -21.12 -24.72
N ARG A 163 11.44 -22.29 -24.37
CA ARG A 163 11.55 -23.44 -25.27
C ARG A 163 10.17 -23.91 -25.76
N ARG A 164 9.16 -23.95 -24.89
CA ARG A 164 7.77 -24.26 -25.30
C ARG A 164 7.23 -23.23 -26.29
N ARG A 165 7.46 -21.95 -26.00
CA ARG A 165 7.02 -20.84 -26.86
C ARG A 165 7.68 -20.90 -28.25
N ALA A 166 8.93 -21.37 -28.33
CA ALA A 166 9.66 -21.55 -29.58
C ALA A 166 9.25 -22.84 -30.34
N ALA A 167 8.97 -23.93 -29.63
CA ALA A 167 8.71 -25.24 -30.23
C ALA A 167 7.24 -25.48 -30.62
N PHE A 168 6.28 -24.79 -29.96
CA PHE A 168 4.85 -25.02 -30.14
C PHE A 168 4.09 -23.70 -30.34
N PRO A 169 4.04 -23.17 -31.59
CA PRO A 169 3.35 -21.92 -31.91
C PRO A 169 1.86 -21.88 -31.50
N GLU A 170 1.19 -23.04 -31.46
CA GLU A 170 -0.20 -23.20 -31.01
C GLU A 170 -0.39 -22.96 -29.50
N HIS A 171 0.69 -23.04 -28.71
CA HIS A 171 0.70 -22.79 -27.27
C HIS A 171 1.33 -21.44 -26.91
N ILE A 172 1.56 -20.58 -27.90
CA ILE A 172 2.18 -19.27 -27.68
C ILE A 172 1.42 -18.46 -26.63
N LEU A 173 0.09 -18.58 -26.57
CA LEU A 173 -0.77 -17.86 -25.64
C LEU A 173 -0.56 -18.31 -24.19
N GLU A 174 -0.71 -19.59 -23.91
CA GLU A 174 -0.52 -20.13 -22.55
C GLU A 174 0.94 -20.04 -22.11
N ALA A 175 1.87 -20.21 -23.06
CA ALA A 175 3.29 -19.99 -22.80
C ALA A 175 3.62 -18.56 -22.44
N THR A 176 3.01 -17.60 -23.12
CA THR A 176 3.20 -16.20 -22.81
C THR A 176 2.57 -15.86 -21.46
N VAL A 177 1.33 -16.27 -21.19
CA VAL A 177 0.69 -16.06 -19.87
C VAL A 177 1.53 -16.64 -18.73
N GLU A 178 2.05 -17.86 -18.90
CA GLU A 178 2.87 -18.52 -17.89
C GLU A 178 4.25 -17.86 -17.72
N TYR A 179 4.89 -17.46 -18.82
CA TYR A 179 6.15 -16.70 -18.79
C TYR A 179 6.02 -15.44 -17.93
N TYR A 180 4.96 -14.66 -18.18
CA TYR A 180 4.69 -13.42 -17.44
C TYR A 180 4.22 -13.66 -15.99
N ARG A 181 3.55 -14.78 -15.71
CA ARG A 181 3.22 -15.17 -14.33
C ARG A 181 4.45 -15.59 -13.53
N LEU A 182 5.37 -16.33 -14.15
CA LEU A 182 6.62 -16.78 -13.53
C LEU A 182 7.60 -15.63 -13.32
N TYR A 183 7.59 -14.65 -14.21
CA TYR A 183 8.51 -13.51 -14.18
C TYR A 183 7.86 -12.20 -13.74
N ARG A 184 6.99 -12.25 -12.74
CA ARG A 184 6.27 -11.06 -12.21
C ARG A 184 7.17 -9.90 -11.81
N HIS A 185 8.42 -10.16 -11.46
CA HIS A 185 9.40 -9.13 -11.13
C HIS A 185 10.70 -9.48 -11.84
N GLY A 186 11.15 -8.69 -12.82
CA GLY A 186 12.42 -8.93 -13.52
C GLY A 186 12.46 -8.59 -15.00
N HIS A 187 11.36 -8.12 -15.60
CA HIS A 187 11.39 -7.68 -16.98
C HIS A 187 12.31 -6.48 -17.18
N SER A 188 13.08 -6.51 -18.26
CA SER A 188 13.49 -5.28 -18.93
C SER A 188 12.31 -4.72 -19.72
N ASP A 189 12.21 -3.40 -19.86
CA ASP A 189 11.18 -2.75 -20.69
C ASP A 189 11.16 -3.33 -22.12
N ALA A 190 12.33 -3.79 -22.63
CA ALA A 190 12.47 -4.40 -23.94
C ALA A 190 11.68 -5.73 -24.09
N GLU A 191 11.72 -6.61 -23.09
CA GLU A 191 10.99 -7.89 -23.12
C GLU A 191 9.48 -7.67 -23.06
N PHE A 192 9.06 -6.65 -22.32
CA PHE A 192 7.65 -6.29 -22.23
C PHE A 192 7.13 -5.63 -23.51
N MET A 193 7.98 -4.87 -24.23
CA MET A 193 7.65 -4.37 -25.57
C MET A 193 7.46 -5.51 -26.57
N GLU A 194 8.22 -6.60 -26.48
CA GLU A 194 8.02 -7.81 -27.30
C GLU A 194 6.67 -8.48 -26.99
N PHE A 195 6.23 -8.49 -25.74
CA PHE A 195 4.90 -8.99 -25.36
C PHE A 195 3.76 -8.11 -25.86
N SER A 196 3.95 -6.78 -25.82
CA SER A 196 3.02 -5.84 -26.41
C SER A 196 2.82 -6.19 -27.90
N ASP A 197 3.91 -6.47 -28.62
CA ASP A 197 3.88 -6.83 -30.02
C ASP A 197 3.11 -8.14 -30.28
N ILE A 198 3.25 -9.15 -29.41
CA ILE A 198 2.45 -10.38 -29.47
C ILE A 198 0.96 -10.08 -29.23
N LEU A 199 0.64 -9.35 -28.16
CA LEU A 199 -0.74 -8.96 -27.83
C LEU A 199 -1.42 -8.22 -28.99
N PHE A 200 -0.69 -7.28 -29.61
CA PHE A 200 -1.19 -6.47 -30.72
C PHE A 200 -1.25 -7.24 -32.06
N ARG A 201 -0.32 -8.16 -32.33
CA ARG A 201 -0.27 -8.91 -33.60
C ARG A 201 -1.16 -10.14 -33.64
N THR A 202 -1.28 -10.87 -32.54
CA THR A 202 -1.92 -12.20 -32.56
C THR A 202 -3.39 -12.19 -32.12
N LEU A 203 -3.74 -11.54 -31.00
CA LEU A 203 -5.07 -11.69 -30.40
C LEU A 203 -5.47 -10.48 -29.52
N PRO A 204 -5.86 -9.33 -30.11
CA PRO A 204 -6.28 -8.13 -29.36
C PRO A 204 -7.58 -8.31 -28.54
N SER A 205 -8.19 -9.51 -28.55
CA SER A 205 -9.41 -9.86 -27.83
C SER A 205 -9.19 -10.79 -26.63
N HIS A 206 -7.93 -11.04 -26.22
CA HIS A 206 -7.65 -11.91 -25.06
C HIS A 206 -7.59 -11.14 -23.73
N GLN A 207 -8.68 -11.17 -22.96
CA GLN A 207 -8.84 -10.41 -21.70
C GLN A 207 -7.65 -10.56 -20.73
N LEU A 208 -7.21 -11.79 -20.45
CA LEU A 208 -6.14 -12.04 -19.47
C LEU A 208 -4.79 -11.43 -19.89
N LEU A 209 -4.51 -11.35 -21.19
CA LEU A 209 -3.26 -10.74 -21.66
C LEU A 209 -3.33 -9.22 -21.53
N ALA A 210 -4.49 -8.63 -21.82
CA ALA A 210 -4.73 -7.22 -21.59
C ALA A 210 -4.63 -6.86 -20.10
N GLU A 211 -5.17 -7.71 -19.21
CA GLU A 211 -5.02 -7.56 -17.76
C GLU A 211 -3.55 -7.60 -17.32
N ILE A 212 -2.77 -8.57 -17.80
CA ILE A 212 -1.33 -8.66 -17.50
C ILE A 212 -0.59 -7.42 -18.01
N TYR A 213 -0.91 -6.96 -19.23
CA TYR A 213 -0.25 -5.81 -19.82
C TYR A 213 -0.55 -4.53 -19.03
N ALA A 214 -1.83 -4.27 -18.76
CA ALA A 214 -2.25 -3.10 -17.99
C ALA A 214 -1.66 -3.11 -16.58
N GLN A 215 -1.63 -4.28 -15.91
CA GLN A 215 -1.05 -4.40 -14.58
C GLN A 215 0.44 -4.05 -14.57
N HIS A 216 1.21 -4.50 -15.55
CA HIS A 216 2.63 -4.15 -15.63
C HIS A 216 2.83 -2.66 -15.94
N LEU A 217 2.04 -2.06 -16.83
CA LEU A 217 2.14 -0.61 -17.07
C LEU A 217 1.86 0.18 -15.80
N TYR A 218 0.92 -0.28 -14.97
CA TYR A 218 0.65 0.30 -13.65
C TYR A 218 1.82 0.11 -12.69
N GLU A 219 2.30 -1.13 -12.51
CA GLU A 219 3.41 -1.46 -11.60
C GLU A 219 4.72 -0.78 -11.99
N SER A 220 4.94 -0.55 -13.28
CA SER A 220 6.11 0.16 -13.82
C SER A 220 5.90 1.67 -13.89
N ASN A 221 4.81 2.18 -13.33
CA ASN A 221 4.47 3.61 -13.27
C ASN A 221 4.41 4.30 -14.66
N MET A 222 4.11 3.55 -15.72
CA MET A 222 3.98 4.06 -17.09
C MET A 222 2.55 4.56 -17.36
N LEU A 223 2.09 5.53 -16.57
CA LEU A 223 0.69 5.94 -16.52
C LEU A 223 0.14 6.44 -17.85
N ALA A 224 0.89 7.25 -18.61
CA ALA A 224 0.44 7.76 -19.91
C ALA A 224 0.14 6.61 -20.89
N LYS A 225 0.99 5.58 -20.90
CA LYS A 225 0.78 4.37 -21.70
C LYS A 225 -0.40 3.55 -21.16
N LEU A 226 -0.53 3.43 -19.84
CA LEU A 226 -1.64 2.72 -19.21
C LEU A 226 -2.98 3.35 -19.59
N LYS A 227 -3.10 4.68 -19.50
CA LYS A 227 -4.32 5.42 -19.87
C LYS A 227 -4.68 5.21 -21.33
N ALA A 228 -3.71 5.40 -22.24
CA ALA A 228 -3.92 5.16 -23.67
C ALA A 228 -4.35 3.71 -23.94
N PHE A 229 -3.75 2.75 -23.22
CA PHE A 229 -4.11 1.34 -23.32
C PHE A 229 -5.55 1.08 -22.81
N LEU A 230 -5.91 1.59 -21.64
CA LEU A 230 -7.23 1.40 -21.03
C LEU A 230 -8.34 2.07 -21.84
N GLN A 231 -8.12 3.26 -22.40
CA GLN A 231 -9.07 3.91 -23.33
C GLN A 231 -9.44 2.98 -24.50
N LEU A 232 -8.48 2.19 -24.99
CA LEU A 232 -8.67 1.28 -26.12
C LEU A 232 -9.26 -0.09 -25.69
N TYR A 233 -8.94 -0.59 -24.50
CA TYR A 233 -9.24 -1.97 -24.10
C TYR A 233 -10.30 -2.12 -22.99
N HIS A 234 -10.44 -1.16 -22.08
CA HIS A 234 -11.44 -1.22 -21.01
C HIS A 234 -12.88 -1.34 -21.55
N PRO A 235 -13.32 -0.55 -22.57
CA PRO A 235 -14.67 -0.68 -23.12
C PRO A 235 -14.98 -2.05 -23.74
N ARG A 236 -13.94 -2.81 -24.13
CA ARG A 236 -14.04 -4.16 -24.73
C ARG A 236 -14.18 -5.25 -23.68
N PHE A 237 -13.74 -5.01 -22.44
CA PHE A 237 -13.71 -5.99 -21.35
C PHE A 237 -14.38 -5.43 -20.09
N ARG A 238 -15.62 -4.97 -20.21
CA ARG A 238 -16.37 -4.30 -19.13
C ARG A 238 -16.56 -5.16 -17.87
N ARG A 239 -16.47 -6.49 -18.00
CA ARG A 239 -16.56 -7.46 -16.90
C ARG A 239 -15.19 -7.84 -16.30
N SER A 240 -14.09 -7.32 -16.83
CA SER A 240 -12.78 -7.50 -16.22
C SER A 240 -12.67 -6.61 -15.00
N GLY A 241 -12.85 -7.19 -13.81
CA GLY A 241 -12.63 -6.47 -12.55
C GLY A 241 -11.25 -5.83 -12.47
N LYS A 242 -10.20 -6.45 -13.05
CA LYS A 242 -8.85 -5.86 -13.04
C LYS A 242 -8.68 -4.66 -13.95
N LEU A 243 -9.12 -4.73 -15.21
CA LEU A 243 -9.05 -3.58 -16.10
C LEU A 243 -9.94 -2.45 -15.61
N PHE A 244 -11.10 -2.79 -15.05
CA PHE A 244 -11.98 -1.85 -14.36
C PHE A 244 -11.26 -1.16 -13.20
N VAL A 245 -10.63 -1.91 -12.30
CA VAL A 245 -9.88 -1.34 -11.18
C VAL A 245 -8.76 -0.44 -11.65
N LEU A 246 -8.03 -0.82 -12.70
CA LEU A 246 -6.97 0.01 -13.25
C LEU A 246 -7.52 1.29 -13.90
N GLU A 247 -8.69 1.22 -14.54
CA GLU A 247 -9.38 2.39 -15.09
C GLU A 247 -9.93 3.31 -13.99
N ALA A 248 -10.60 2.76 -12.98
CA ALA A 248 -11.05 3.50 -11.81
C ALA A 248 -9.86 4.11 -11.04
N THR A 249 -8.75 3.37 -10.94
CA THR A 249 -7.50 3.87 -10.35
C THR A 249 -6.91 4.99 -11.21
N CYS A 250 -6.91 4.88 -12.55
CA CYS A 250 -6.47 5.97 -13.42
C CYS A 250 -7.40 7.18 -13.34
N ALA A 251 -8.71 6.99 -13.30
CA ALA A 251 -9.70 8.06 -13.12
C ALA A 251 -9.55 8.73 -11.75
N TRP A 252 -9.29 7.94 -10.69
CA TRP A 252 -8.96 8.43 -9.36
C TRP A 252 -7.68 9.24 -9.35
N ILE A 253 -6.64 8.68 -9.98
CA ILE A 253 -5.37 9.36 -10.18
C ILE A 253 -5.61 10.66 -10.92
N ASP A 254 -6.49 10.71 -11.93
CA ASP A 254 -6.78 11.90 -12.73
C ASP A 254 -7.70 12.89 -12.04
N GLN A 255 -8.43 12.46 -11.00
CA GLN A 255 -9.60 13.16 -10.44
C GLN A 255 -10.62 13.51 -11.53
N ASP A 256 -10.79 12.58 -12.45
CA ASP A 256 -11.83 12.68 -13.46
C ASP A 256 -13.12 12.16 -12.84
N ASP A 257 -13.85 13.06 -12.18
CA ASP A 257 -15.11 12.76 -11.50
C ASP A 257 -16.14 12.11 -12.44
N ALA A 258 -16.09 12.45 -13.73
CA ALA A 258 -16.97 11.84 -14.73
C ALA A 258 -16.57 10.38 -15.00
N ARG A 259 -15.28 10.08 -15.17
CA ARG A 259 -14.80 8.70 -15.31
C ARG A 259 -14.97 7.89 -14.03
N LEU A 260 -14.76 8.48 -12.86
CA LEU A 260 -15.00 7.84 -11.57
C LEU A 260 -16.49 7.56 -11.36
N ALA A 261 -17.37 8.52 -11.62
CA ALA A 261 -18.81 8.34 -11.55
C ALA A 261 -19.25 7.26 -12.53
N ASN A 262 -18.75 7.28 -13.77
CA ASN A 262 -19.04 6.25 -14.75
C ASN A 262 -18.52 4.86 -14.31
N ALA A 263 -17.33 4.79 -13.71
CA ALA A 263 -16.81 3.55 -13.15
C ALA A 263 -17.70 3.04 -11.99
N PHE A 264 -18.08 3.92 -11.08
CA PHE A 264 -19.00 3.62 -9.99
C PHE A 264 -20.36 3.12 -10.50
N GLU A 265 -20.96 3.79 -11.49
CA GLU A 265 -22.23 3.36 -12.09
C GLU A 265 -22.12 2.00 -12.79
N ILE A 266 -21.00 1.74 -13.49
CA ILE A 266 -20.74 0.42 -14.10
C ILE A 266 -20.62 -0.65 -13.01
N ALA A 267 -19.86 -0.39 -11.95
CA ALA A 267 -19.68 -1.35 -10.84
C ALA A 267 -21.01 -1.67 -10.16
N ARG A 268 -21.85 -0.65 -9.94
CA ARG A 268 -23.19 -0.78 -9.38
C ARG A 268 -24.12 -1.57 -10.31
N HIS A 269 -24.15 -1.23 -11.59
CA HIS A 269 -25.01 -1.90 -12.58
C HIS A 269 -24.64 -3.36 -12.81
N GLU A 270 -23.34 -3.66 -12.90
CA GLU A 270 -22.81 -5.02 -13.08
C GLU A 270 -22.66 -5.77 -11.75
N LYS A 271 -23.02 -5.15 -10.61
CA LYS A 271 -22.93 -5.71 -9.25
C LYS A 271 -21.56 -6.31 -8.94
N LEU A 272 -20.48 -5.56 -9.23
CA LEU A 272 -19.11 -6.02 -9.05
C LEU A 272 -18.72 -6.06 -7.57
N VAL A 273 -18.82 -7.23 -6.94
CA VAL A 273 -18.40 -7.43 -5.55
C VAL A 273 -16.94 -7.90 -5.51
N THR A 274 -16.00 -6.96 -5.42
CA THR A 274 -14.57 -7.28 -5.29
C THR A 274 -13.92 -6.37 -4.25
N ARG A 275 -12.77 -6.80 -3.68
CA ARG A 275 -12.02 -6.01 -2.69
C ARG A 275 -11.75 -4.59 -3.18
N GLN A 276 -11.32 -4.43 -4.43
CA GLN A 276 -10.92 -3.13 -4.95
C GLN A 276 -12.13 -2.21 -5.20
N VAL A 277 -13.27 -2.78 -5.58
CA VAL A 277 -14.54 -2.02 -5.64
C VAL A 277 -14.96 -1.61 -4.23
N ALA A 278 -14.82 -2.50 -3.24
CA ALA A 278 -15.12 -2.19 -1.85
C ALA A 278 -14.25 -1.04 -1.32
N GLU A 279 -12.94 -1.07 -1.57
CA GLU A 279 -12.01 0.01 -1.20
C GLU A 279 -12.40 1.36 -1.86
N MET A 280 -12.85 1.33 -3.12
CA MET A 280 -13.35 2.53 -3.81
C MET A 280 -14.65 3.03 -3.21
N VAL A 281 -15.62 2.14 -3.00
CA VAL A 281 -16.93 2.45 -2.42
C VAL A 281 -16.75 3.04 -1.03
N GLN A 282 -15.90 2.46 -0.19
CA GLN A 282 -15.61 2.94 1.16
C GLN A 282 -15.13 4.41 1.16
N ARG A 283 -14.33 4.81 0.17
CA ARG A 283 -13.90 6.21 0.02
C ARG A 283 -15.03 7.13 -0.43
N LEU A 284 -15.92 6.66 -1.29
CA LEU A 284 -17.02 7.46 -1.84
C LEU A 284 -18.16 7.68 -0.83
N ARG A 285 -18.33 6.79 0.17
CA ARG A 285 -19.38 6.89 1.21
C ARG A 285 -19.40 8.25 1.92
N GLN A 286 -18.24 8.89 2.08
CA GLN A 286 -18.14 10.21 2.73
C GLN A 286 -18.71 11.37 1.90
N HIS A 287 -18.95 11.17 0.60
CA HIS A 287 -19.29 12.24 -0.34
C HIS A 287 -20.53 11.94 -1.17
N ARG A 288 -21.02 10.70 -1.17
CA ARG A 288 -22.10 10.23 -2.03
C ARG A 288 -23.07 9.31 -1.28
N PRO A 289 -24.36 9.70 -1.12
CA PRO A 289 -25.36 8.85 -0.48
C PRO A 289 -25.58 7.50 -1.18
N ASP A 290 -25.50 7.46 -2.51
CA ASP A 290 -25.66 6.22 -3.28
C ASP A 290 -24.48 5.26 -3.18
N ALA A 291 -23.30 5.75 -2.76
CA ALA A 291 -22.18 4.89 -2.41
C ALA A 291 -22.46 4.11 -1.11
N GLU A 292 -23.19 4.69 -0.16
CA GLU A 292 -23.66 3.97 1.04
C GLU A 292 -24.62 2.83 0.65
N GLU A 293 -25.60 3.12 -0.22
CA GLU A 293 -26.55 2.10 -0.69
C GLU A 293 -25.83 0.92 -1.36
N PHE A 294 -24.85 1.20 -2.22
CA PHE A 294 -24.08 0.15 -2.87
C PHE A 294 -23.15 -0.60 -1.89
N ALA A 295 -22.59 0.09 -0.88
CA ALA A 295 -21.83 -0.55 0.19
C ALA A 295 -22.68 -1.58 0.94
N GLN A 296 -23.91 -1.20 1.32
CA GLN A 296 -24.85 -2.09 1.99
C GLN A 296 -25.26 -3.29 1.12
N GLU A 297 -25.45 -3.09 -0.19
CA GLU A 297 -25.67 -4.19 -1.13
C GLU A 297 -24.46 -5.14 -1.19
N MET A 298 -23.24 -4.60 -1.25
CA MET A 298 -22.00 -5.40 -1.24
C MET A 298 -21.82 -6.19 0.07
N ILE A 299 -22.09 -5.58 1.23
CA ILE A 299 -22.05 -6.24 2.54
C ILE A 299 -23.02 -7.41 2.56
N ARG A 300 -24.27 -7.19 2.14
CA ARG A 300 -25.28 -8.26 2.08
C ARG A 300 -24.81 -9.42 1.18
N LEU A 301 -24.32 -9.11 -0.01
CA LEU A 301 -23.84 -10.11 -0.98
C LEU A 301 -22.59 -10.85 -0.51
N ALA A 302 -21.72 -10.20 0.26
CA ALA A 302 -20.53 -10.83 0.84
C ALA A 302 -20.87 -11.65 2.10
N SER A 303 -21.90 -11.29 2.85
CA SER A 303 -22.37 -12.00 4.04
C SER A 303 -23.20 -13.24 3.71
N ASP A 304 -24.01 -13.21 2.64
CA ASP A 304 -24.87 -14.33 2.24
C ASP A 304 -24.07 -15.52 1.68
N ASP A 305 -24.36 -16.74 2.17
CA ASP A 305 -23.79 -18.01 1.68
C ASP A 305 -24.51 -18.56 0.43
N ALA A 306 -25.63 -17.92 0.05
CA ALA A 306 -26.56 -18.35 -0.98
C ALA A 306 -26.39 -17.54 -2.29
N PRO A 307 -26.50 -18.18 -3.46
CA PRO A 307 -26.23 -17.53 -4.74
C PRO A 307 -27.35 -16.56 -5.14
N ALA A 308 -27.00 -15.32 -5.48
CA ALA A 308 -27.74 -14.60 -6.51
C ALA A 308 -27.33 -15.17 -7.87
N GLU A 309 -28.29 -15.51 -8.73
CA GLU A 309 -28.10 -16.23 -10.01
C GLU A 309 -27.08 -15.60 -11.00
N ASN A 310 -26.54 -14.41 -10.72
CA ASN A 310 -25.72 -13.61 -11.64
C ASN A 310 -24.39 -13.08 -11.07
N ILE A 311 -23.92 -13.52 -9.90
CA ILE A 311 -22.65 -13.04 -9.30
C ILE A 311 -21.57 -14.12 -9.42
N THR A 312 -20.36 -13.72 -9.83
CA THR A 312 -19.19 -14.60 -9.78
C THR A 312 -19.00 -15.07 -8.35
N ARG A 313 -19.15 -16.38 -8.09
CA ARG A 313 -19.11 -16.95 -6.74
C ARG A 313 -17.78 -16.60 -6.07
N LEU A 314 -17.82 -15.68 -5.11
CA LEU A 314 -16.67 -15.33 -4.29
C LEU A 314 -16.38 -16.48 -3.32
N ASP A 315 -15.12 -16.85 -3.19
CA ASP A 315 -14.70 -17.78 -2.14
C ASP A 315 -14.78 -17.09 -0.74
N PRO A 316 -14.80 -17.86 0.36
CA PRO A 316 -14.88 -17.31 1.72
C PRO A 316 -13.82 -16.25 2.03
N VAL A 317 -12.59 -16.41 1.52
CA VAL A 317 -11.49 -15.46 1.76
C VAL A 317 -11.75 -14.15 1.01
N GLN A 318 -12.24 -14.21 -0.23
CA GLN A 318 -12.62 -13.03 -1.01
C GLN A 318 -13.79 -12.28 -0.36
N ARG A 319 -14.80 -12.99 0.14
CA ARG A 319 -15.93 -12.41 0.88
C ARG A 319 -15.47 -11.67 2.13
N ALA A 320 -14.65 -12.33 2.95
CA ALA A 320 -14.09 -11.72 4.16
C ALA A 320 -13.23 -10.50 3.83
N TRP A 321 -12.48 -10.51 2.72
CA TRP A 321 -11.68 -9.35 2.32
C TRP A 321 -12.54 -8.16 1.87
N VAL A 322 -13.66 -8.43 1.17
CA VAL A 322 -14.64 -7.38 0.83
C VAL A 322 -15.22 -6.76 2.08
N LEU A 323 -15.69 -7.59 3.03
CA LEU A 323 -16.25 -7.14 4.31
C LEU A 323 -15.25 -6.29 5.10
N LEU A 324 -14.01 -6.77 5.25
CA LEU A 324 -12.94 -6.02 5.91
C LEU A 324 -12.66 -4.68 5.22
N SER A 325 -12.79 -4.60 3.89
CA SER A 325 -12.57 -3.35 3.14
C SER A 325 -13.71 -2.33 3.31
N LEU A 326 -14.88 -2.78 3.76
CA LEU A 326 -16.04 -1.95 4.09
C LEU A 326 -16.18 -1.69 5.60
N ASP A 327 -15.12 -1.97 6.37
CA ASP A 327 -15.05 -1.86 7.83
C ASP A 327 -15.97 -2.85 8.60
N GLU A 328 -16.42 -3.94 7.97
CA GLU A 328 -17.22 -5.02 8.59
C GLU A 328 -16.32 -6.12 9.18
N VAL A 329 -15.59 -5.79 10.25
CA VAL A 329 -14.53 -6.64 10.83
C VAL A 329 -15.08 -7.95 11.42
N ASP A 330 -16.15 -7.89 12.21
CA ASP A 330 -16.70 -9.07 12.89
C ASP A 330 -17.28 -10.10 11.91
N ALA A 331 -17.96 -9.63 10.87
CA ALA A 331 -18.49 -10.48 9.81
C ALA A 331 -17.35 -11.16 9.03
N ALA A 332 -16.26 -10.44 8.74
CA ALA A 332 -15.08 -11.01 8.11
C ALA A 332 -14.43 -12.11 8.97
N LEU A 333 -14.27 -11.88 10.28
CA LEU A 333 -13.72 -12.85 11.22
C LEU A 333 -14.59 -14.12 11.30
N ALA A 334 -15.91 -13.98 11.43
CA ALA A 334 -16.84 -15.11 11.50
C ALA A 334 -16.72 -16.08 10.30
N ILE A 335 -16.54 -15.52 9.09
CA ILE A 335 -16.32 -16.31 7.87
C ILE A 335 -14.95 -17.01 7.92
N LEU A 336 -13.91 -16.29 8.30
CA LEU A 336 -12.53 -16.79 8.27
C LEU A 336 -12.26 -17.85 9.33
N ASP A 337 -12.77 -17.67 10.55
CA ASP A 337 -12.61 -18.66 11.63
C ASP A 337 -13.29 -19.98 11.25
N THR A 338 -14.52 -19.91 10.76
CA THR A 338 -15.25 -21.07 10.26
C THR A 338 -14.50 -21.77 9.12
N HIS A 339 -13.96 -21.01 8.16
CA HIS A 339 -13.26 -21.56 7.00
C HIS A 339 -11.90 -22.20 7.38
N ILE A 340 -11.13 -21.55 8.25
CA ILE A 340 -9.82 -22.02 8.69
C ILE A 340 -9.96 -23.31 9.51
N GLU A 341 -10.92 -23.37 10.43
CA GLU A 341 -11.19 -24.56 11.28
C GLU A 341 -11.63 -25.77 10.47
N ARG A 342 -12.50 -25.58 9.45
CA ARG A 342 -13.11 -26.68 8.70
C ARG A 342 -12.23 -27.23 7.58
N GLU A 343 -11.47 -26.37 6.91
CA GLU A 343 -10.87 -26.69 5.60
C GLU A 343 -9.33 -26.56 5.58
N ASN A 344 -8.69 -26.16 6.68
CA ASN A 344 -7.28 -25.79 6.73
C ASN A 344 -6.98 -24.72 5.66
N GLY A 345 -7.51 -23.52 5.89
CA GLY A 345 -7.58 -22.43 4.92
C GLY A 345 -6.24 -22.06 4.26
N PRO A 346 -6.26 -21.49 3.04
CA PRO A 346 -5.04 -21.08 2.35
C PRO A 346 -4.28 -20.00 3.15
N VAL A 347 -2.98 -19.81 2.89
CA VAL A 347 -2.15 -18.76 3.52
C VAL A 347 -2.80 -17.36 3.42
N LEU A 348 -3.57 -17.12 2.35
CA LEU A 348 -4.31 -15.88 2.17
C LEU A 348 -5.43 -15.68 3.22
N ALA A 349 -6.08 -16.74 3.70
CA ALA A 349 -7.06 -16.68 4.76
C ALA A 349 -6.44 -16.17 6.06
N PHE A 350 -5.26 -16.68 6.43
CA PHE A 350 -4.48 -16.20 7.57
C PHE A 350 -4.03 -14.75 7.41
N LEU A 351 -3.67 -14.31 6.19
CA LEU A 351 -3.37 -12.90 5.95
C LEU A 351 -4.58 -12.01 6.24
N VAL A 352 -5.75 -12.33 5.66
CA VAL A 352 -6.96 -11.52 5.86
C VAL A 352 -7.42 -11.57 7.32
N ARG A 353 -7.35 -12.73 7.97
CA ARG A 353 -7.72 -12.88 9.39
C ARG A 353 -6.78 -12.11 10.30
N GLY A 354 -5.47 -12.19 10.05
CA GLY A 354 -4.48 -11.41 10.77
C GLY A 354 -4.72 -9.90 10.65
N LEU A 355 -5.06 -9.41 9.45
CA LEU A 355 -5.44 -8.00 9.24
C LEU A 355 -6.74 -7.64 9.99
N ALA A 356 -7.74 -8.51 9.97
CA ALA A 356 -9.01 -8.31 10.68
C ALA A 356 -8.83 -8.29 12.21
N HIS A 357 -8.04 -9.21 12.78
CA HIS A 357 -7.71 -9.19 14.20
C HIS A 357 -6.94 -7.93 14.61
N HIS A 358 -6.01 -7.45 13.77
CA HIS A 358 -5.35 -6.18 14.04
C HIS A 358 -6.34 -5.00 14.04
N ALA A 359 -7.30 -4.99 13.11
CA ALA A 359 -8.37 -3.99 13.07
C ALA A 359 -9.27 -4.07 14.32
N ALA A 360 -9.56 -5.28 14.81
CA ALA A 360 -10.31 -5.52 16.05
C ALA A 360 -9.52 -5.25 17.34
N GLY A 361 -8.21 -4.96 17.24
CA GLY A 361 -7.33 -4.75 18.41
C GLY A 361 -6.82 -6.04 19.08
N ASN A 362 -6.99 -7.20 18.47
CA ASN A 362 -6.42 -8.48 18.93
C ASN A 362 -5.03 -8.70 18.32
N SER A 363 -4.03 -8.02 18.87
CA SER A 363 -2.66 -8.03 18.34
C SER A 363 -1.95 -9.39 18.49
N ALA A 364 -2.19 -10.14 19.57
CA ALA A 364 -1.65 -11.50 19.74
C ALA A 364 -2.08 -12.46 18.62
N GLN A 365 -3.39 -12.57 18.34
CA GLN A 365 -3.86 -13.47 17.29
C GLN A 365 -3.43 -12.99 15.90
N SER A 366 -3.43 -11.66 15.69
CA SER A 366 -2.90 -11.07 14.46
C SER A 366 -1.43 -11.44 14.24
N GLU A 367 -0.59 -11.30 15.26
CA GLU A 367 0.83 -11.63 15.17
C GLU A 367 1.05 -13.12 14.86
N ALA A 368 0.29 -14.02 15.49
CA ALA A 368 0.36 -15.45 15.23
C ALA A 368 0.06 -15.79 13.77
N ASP A 369 -1.05 -15.27 13.24
CA ASP A 369 -1.46 -15.50 11.84
C ASP A 369 -0.45 -14.90 10.86
N LEU A 370 0.00 -13.68 11.10
CA LEU A 370 0.89 -12.98 10.17
C LEU A 370 2.32 -13.54 10.20
N LYS A 371 2.80 -14.07 11.32
CA LYS A 371 4.07 -14.82 11.36
C LYS A 371 4.00 -16.09 10.52
N LEU A 372 2.88 -16.80 10.54
CA LEU A 372 2.65 -17.94 9.65
C LEU A 372 2.68 -17.49 8.18
N VAL A 373 2.02 -16.37 7.85
CA VAL A 373 2.03 -15.82 6.48
C VAL A 373 3.44 -15.43 6.04
N VAL A 374 4.23 -14.79 6.89
CA VAL A 374 5.62 -14.41 6.58
C VAL A 374 6.48 -15.64 6.32
N LYS A 375 6.27 -16.72 7.08
CA LYS A 375 6.98 -17.99 6.90
C LYS A 375 6.61 -18.71 5.60
N GLU A 376 5.32 -18.82 5.30
CA GLU A 376 4.80 -19.61 4.17
C GLU A 376 4.74 -18.80 2.85
N ALA A 377 4.67 -17.47 2.93
CA ALA A 377 4.56 -16.55 1.81
C ALA A 377 5.35 -15.25 2.06
N PRO A 378 6.70 -15.30 2.11
CA PRO A 378 7.56 -14.18 2.48
C PRO A 378 7.48 -12.97 1.53
N GLN A 379 6.82 -13.08 0.38
CA GLN A 379 6.52 -11.96 -0.53
C GLN A 379 5.35 -11.07 -0.07
N GLN A 380 4.57 -11.47 0.94
CA GLN A 380 3.37 -10.74 1.38
C GLN A 380 3.73 -9.50 2.20
N VAL A 381 3.90 -8.37 1.51
CA VAL A 381 4.31 -7.09 2.13
C VAL A 381 3.35 -6.62 3.24
N LEU A 382 2.05 -6.84 3.08
CA LEU A 382 1.04 -6.42 4.07
C LEU A 382 1.28 -7.10 5.44
N ALA A 383 1.72 -8.36 5.47
CA ALA A 383 2.00 -9.06 6.72
C ALA A 383 3.14 -8.38 7.50
N TYR A 384 4.24 -8.05 6.83
CA TYR A 384 5.35 -7.31 7.46
C TYR A 384 4.92 -5.94 7.97
N ARG A 385 4.14 -5.19 7.18
CA ARG A 385 3.67 -3.86 7.58
C ARG A 385 2.86 -3.91 8.86
N THR A 386 1.92 -4.85 8.95
CA THR A 386 1.07 -5.01 10.14
C THR A 386 1.85 -5.55 11.33
N LEU A 387 2.77 -6.51 11.12
CA LEU A 387 3.65 -6.99 12.19
C LEU A 387 4.58 -5.90 12.74
N LEU A 388 5.11 -5.02 11.89
CA LEU A 388 5.88 -3.86 12.35
C LEU A 388 5.00 -2.92 13.17
N GLN A 389 3.76 -2.66 12.75
CA GLN A 389 2.79 -1.87 13.51
C GLN A 389 2.49 -2.49 14.88
N ILE A 390 2.26 -3.80 14.94
CA ILE A 390 2.09 -4.53 16.21
C ILE A 390 3.33 -4.39 17.10
N GLY A 391 4.53 -4.45 16.53
CA GLY A 391 5.77 -4.22 17.28
C GLY A 391 5.86 -2.79 17.85
N LEU A 392 5.37 -1.77 17.12
CA LEU A 392 5.30 -0.39 17.60
C LEU A 392 4.31 -0.20 18.75
N GLU A 393 3.28 -1.06 18.87
CA GLU A 393 2.32 -1.01 19.99
C GLU A 393 2.98 -1.27 21.36
N ARG A 394 4.16 -1.89 21.36
CA ARG A 394 4.99 -2.21 22.52
C ARG A 394 6.01 -1.12 22.88
N TYR A 395 5.82 0.11 22.40
CA TYR A 395 6.66 1.23 22.82
C TYR A 395 6.50 1.50 24.33
N PRO A 396 7.61 1.75 25.07
CA PRO A 396 8.98 1.98 24.59
C PRO A 396 9.87 0.73 24.41
N GLU A 397 9.49 -0.45 24.93
CA GLU A 397 10.35 -1.64 24.93
C GLU A 397 10.61 -2.21 23.52
N MET A 398 9.67 -2.04 22.59
CA MET A 398 9.78 -2.33 21.14
C MET A 398 10.56 -3.60 20.76
N SER A 399 10.18 -4.76 21.31
CA SER A 399 10.81 -6.04 20.97
C SER A 399 10.29 -6.64 19.65
N GLY A 400 11.20 -7.07 18.76
CA GLY A 400 10.89 -7.81 17.53
C GLY A 400 11.03 -7.06 16.17
N PRO A 401 10.74 -5.75 16.04
CA PRO A 401 10.81 -5.04 14.76
C PRO A 401 12.14 -5.17 14.02
N ASP A 402 13.28 -5.09 14.71
CA ASP A 402 14.61 -5.17 14.08
C ASP A 402 14.85 -6.52 13.40
N GLU A 403 14.51 -7.62 14.09
CA GLU A 403 14.65 -8.98 13.55
C GLU A 403 13.70 -9.20 12.37
N LEU A 404 12.49 -8.65 12.44
CA LEU A 404 11.52 -8.71 11.37
C LEU A 404 11.98 -7.92 10.13
N ILE A 405 12.54 -6.71 10.32
CA ILE A 405 13.13 -5.90 9.24
C ILE A 405 14.27 -6.68 8.58
N ARG A 406 15.16 -7.27 9.38
CA ARG A 406 16.27 -8.11 8.88
C ARG A 406 15.73 -9.30 8.08
N TYR A 407 14.82 -10.08 8.65
CA TYR A 407 14.22 -11.24 7.99
C TYR A 407 13.54 -10.85 6.67
N ARG A 408 12.74 -9.78 6.67
CA ARG A 408 12.09 -9.25 5.47
C ARG A 408 13.10 -8.87 4.39
N ASN A 409 14.19 -8.19 4.78
CA ASN A 409 15.22 -7.74 3.85
C ASN A 409 16.04 -8.91 3.26
N GLU A 410 16.08 -10.06 3.94
CA GLU A 410 16.73 -11.29 3.48
C GLU A 410 15.81 -12.18 2.62
N HIS A 411 14.52 -12.26 2.95
CA HIS A 411 13.61 -13.28 2.40
C HIS A 411 12.56 -12.73 1.43
N ASN A 412 12.26 -11.43 1.46
CA ASN A 412 11.26 -10.84 0.57
C ASN A 412 11.92 -10.33 -0.75
N PRO A 413 11.58 -10.91 -1.92
CA PRO A 413 12.12 -10.50 -3.23
C PRO A 413 11.97 -9.01 -3.55
N VAL A 414 10.96 -8.35 -2.98
CA VAL A 414 10.66 -6.93 -3.18
C VAL A 414 11.71 -6.04 -2.51
N PHE A 415 12.23 -6.46 -1.35
CA PHE A 415 13.20 -5.69 -0.55
C PHE A 415 14.66 -6.12 -0.76
N THR A 416 14.88 -7.37 -1.17
CA THR A 416 16.23 -7.90 -1.48
C THR A 416 16.82 -7.29 -2.77
N ARG A 417 15.98 -6.95 -3.75
CA ARG A 417 16.44 -6.35 -5.01
C ARG A 417 16.95 -4.94 -4.78
N ARG A 418 18.17 -4.68 -5.24
CA ARG A 418 18.76 -3.35 -5.27
C ARG A 418 18.80 -2.84 -6.70
N ASP A 419 18.40 -1.60 -6.93
CA ASP A 419 18.66 -0.91 -8.19
C ASP A 419 20.15 -0.55 -8.32
N LYS A 420 20.54 0.11 -9.42
CA LYS A 420 21.93 0.53 -9.66
C LYS A 420 22.48 1.49 -8.60
N LEU A 421 21.62 2.09 -7.78
CA LEU A 421 21.96 2.98 -6.69
C LEU A 421 21.88 2.27 -5.32
N GLY A 422 21.71 0.94 -5.30
CA GLY A 422 21.67 0.15 -4.07
C GLY A 422 20.32 0.15 -3.35
N ARG A 423 19.23 0.59 -4.00
CA ARG A 423 17.91 0.84 -3.36
C ARG A 423 16.90 -0.26 -3.61
N SER A 424 16.05 -0.59 -2.64
CA SER A 424 14.85 -1.42 -2.89
C SER A 424 13.84 -0.66 -3.74
N GLY A 425 13.14 -1.37 -4.64
CA GLY A 425 12.08 -0.79 -5.48
C GLY A 425 10.79 -0.45 -4.71
N PHE A 426 10.78 -0.62 -3.38
CA PHE A 426 9.61 -0.49 -2.54
C PHE A 426 9.91 0.40 -1.33
N HIS A 427 8.91 1.21 -0.98
CA HIS A 427 8.97 2.19 0.09
C HIS A 427 8.98 1.50 1.46
N ASP A 428 10.01 1.77 2.26
CA ASP A 428 10.16 1.19 3.59
C ASP A 428 9.72 2.14 4.72
N VAL A 429 8.50 2.66 4.60
CA VAL A 429 7.96 3.68 5.53
C VAL A 429 7.88 3.13 6.95
N GLU A 430 7.41 1.89 7.11
CA GLU A 430 7.24 1.27 8.42
C GLU A 430 8.58 1.02 9.14
N ALA A 431 9.64 0.59 8.43
CA ALA A 431 10.95 0.50 9.08
C ALA A 431 11.49 1.89 9.44
N GLY A 432 11.24 2.90 8.59
CA GLY A 432 11.60 4.27 8.92
C GLY A 432 10.93 4.78 10.20
N GLN A 433 9.65 4.42 10.41
CA GLN A 433 8.93 4.72 11.65
C GLN A 433 9.52 4.02 12.86
N VAL A 434 9.93 2.76 12.75
CA VAL A 434 10.66 2.04 13.81
C VAL A 434 11.92 2.80 14.20
N MET A 435 12.71 3.27 13.22
CA MET A 435 13.91 4.06 13.51
C MET A 435 13.57 5.37 14.25
N TRP A 436 12.50 6.05 13.87
CA TRP A 436 12.04 7.25 14.57
C TRP A 436 11.65 6.98 16.03
N PHE A 437 10.94 5.88 16.30
CA PHE A 437 10.61 5.50 17.69
C PHE A 437 11.84 5.16 18.52
N LYS A 438 12.91 4.67 17.89
CA LYS A 438 14.19 4.40 18.56
C LYS A 438 15.07 5.64 18.72
N GLY A 439 14.57 6.83 18.37
CA GLY A 439 15.35 8.07 18.38
C GLY A 439 16.34 8.19 17.20
N GLN A 440 16.36 7.23 16.28
CA GLN A 440 17.24 7.18 15.11
C GLN A 440 16.63 7.97 13.94
N TYR A 441 16.36 9.27 14.14
CA TYR A 441 15.61 10.11 13.19
C TYR A 441 16.22 10.16 11.79
N MET A 442 17.55 10.18 11.71
CA MET A 442 18.27 10.17 10.44
C MET A 442 18.15 8.86 9.67
N GLU A 443 18.13 7.72 10.34
CA GLU A 443 17.93 6.42 9.70
C GLU A 443 16.49 6.30 9.18
N GLY A 444 15.52 6.80 9.95
CA GLY A 444 14.14 6.87 9.49
C GLY A 444 13.94 7.81 8.31
N TYR A 445 14.62 8.96 8.29
CA TYR A 445 14.62 9.87 7.13
C TYR A 445 15.26 9.21 5.90
N ARG A 446 16.35 8.44 6.04
CA ARG A 446 16.94 7.69 4.91
C ARG A 446 15.97 6.66 4.32
N ALA A 447 15.13 6.04 5.13
CA ALA A 447 14.07 5.17 4.61
C ALA A 447 13.04 5.97 3.76
N LYS A 448 12.73 7.22 4.13
CA LYS A 448 11.89 8.14 3.33
C LYS A 448 12.52 8.45 1.97
N LEU A 449 13.85 8.56 1.88
CA LEU A 449 14.54 8.80 0.60
C LEU A 449 14.38 7.67 -0.43
N GLN A 450 13.88 6.51 -0.02
CA GLN A 450 13.50 5.41 -0.92
C GLN A 450 12.10 5.59 -1.53
N LYS A 451 11.40 6.70 -1.23
CA LYS A 451 10.14 7.04 -1.89
C LYS A 451 10.31 7.05 -3.41
N GLN A 452 9.34 6.52 -4.15
CA GLN A 452 9.36 6.50 -5.62
C GLN A 452 9.46 7.90 -6.21
N THR A 453 8.92 8.92 -5.56
CA THR A 453 9.09 10.33 -5.94
C THR A 453 10.55 10.77 -5.86
N CYS A 454 11.25 10.46 -4.77
CA CYS A 454 12.68 10.76 -4.61
C CYS A 454 13.52 10.01 -5.66
N VAL A 455 13.22 8.73 -5.88
CA VAL A 455 13.88 7.89 -6.89
C VAL A 455 13.70 8.45 -8.30
N TYR A 456 12.47 8.83 -8.64
CA TYR A 456 12.11 9.43 -9.91
C TYR A 456 12.83 10.77 -10.13
N LEU A 457 12.82 11.66 -9.14
CA LEU A 457 13.51 12.94 -9.21
C LEU A 457 15.02 12.76 -9.41
N ALA A 458 15.65 11.84 -8.68
CA ALA A 458 17.07 11.56 -8.82
C ALA A 458 17.43 10.99 -10.20
N THR A 459 16.47 10.34 -10.87
CA THR A 459 16.66 9.78 -12.21
C THR A 459 16.39 10.82 -13.30
N LYS A 460 15.34 11.63 -13.14
CA LYS A 460 14.89 12.58 -14.15
C LYS A 460 15.61 13.93 -14.08
N PHE A 461 15.96 14.38 -12.88
CA PHE A 461 16.64 15.65 -12.61
C PHE A 461 17.90 15.44 -11.75
N PRO A 462 18.86 14.60 -12.19
CA PRO A 462 20.03 14.22 -11.38
C PRO A 462 20.93 15.41 -11.00
N ALA A 463 20.91 16.50 -11.78
CA ALA A 463 21.67 17.71 -11.47
C ALA A 463 21.05 18.55 -10.33
N GLN A 464 19.72 18.46 -10.16
CA GLN A 464 18.97 19.23 -9.18
C GLN A 464 18.72 18.43 -7.89
N TYR A 465 18.50 17.12 -7.99
CA TYR A 465 18.14 16.28 -6.87
C TYR A 465 19.03 15.04 -6.79
N ASN A 466 19.86 14.96 -5.74
CA ASN A 466 20.72 13.82 -5.47
C ASN A 466 20.35 13.19 -4.12
N VAL A 467 19.86 11.95 -4.16
CA VAL A 467 19.45 11.18 -2.96
C VAL A 467 20.65 10.68 -2.14
N LEU A 468 21.83 10.57 -2.75
CA LEU A 468 23.03 10.06 -2.10
C LEU A 468 23.80 11.14 -1.34
N GLU A 469 23.57 12.41 -1.68
CA GLU A 469 24.16 13.53 -0.95
C GLU A 469 23.40 13.76 0.36
N LYS A 470 24.16 14.02 1.43
CA LYS A 470 23.55 14.51 2.67
C LYS A 470 22.86 15.85 2.35
N PRO A 471 21.65 16.11 2.87
CA PRO A 471 20.94 17.37 2.63
C PRO A 471 21.56 18.52 3.45
N GLU A 472 22.85 18.79 3.28
CA GLU A 472 23.58 19.81 4.00
C GLU A 472 23.18 21.20 3.50
N LEU A 473 22.63 22.05 4.36
CA LEU A 473 22.18 23.40 3.97
C LEU A 473 23.28 24.29 3.36
N ALA A 474 24.56 24.01 3.64
CA ALA A 474 25.69 24.73 3.06
C ALA A 474 25.80 24.55 1.53
N ASP A 475 25.27 23.46 0.98
CA ASP A 475 25.28 23.22 -0.46
C ASP A 475 24.32 24.13 -1.25
N LEU A 476 23.47 24.88 -0.53
CA LEU A 476 22.51 25.84 -1.08
C LEU A 476 23.05 27.27 -1.10
N GLU A 477 24.27 27.52 -0.63
CA GLU A 477 24.87 28.86 -0.64
C GLU A 477 25.03 29.40 -2.07
N GLN A 478 24.53 30.62 -2.30
CA GLN A 478 24.56 31.28 -3.61
C GLN A 478 23.83 30.50 -4.72
N LYS A 479 22.94 29.56 -4.34
CA LYS A 479 22.15 28.75 -5.27
C LYS A 479 20.70 29.20 -5.34
N SER A 480 20.07 28.92 -6.47
CA SER A 480 18.61 28.89 -6.61
C SER A 480 18.07 27.51 -6.24
N VAL A 481 17.05 27.45 -5.39
CA VAL A 481 16.46 26.20 -4.92
C VAL A 481 14.95 26.19 -5.05
N LEU A 482 14.41 25.10 -5.60
CA LEU A 482 12.99 24.77 -5.51
C LEU A 482 12.78 23.85 -4.30
N VAL A 483 11.98 24.30 -3.34
CA VAL A 483 11.57 23.49 -2.19
C VAL A 483 10.13 23.03 -2.38
N LEU A 484 9.92 21.72 -2.38
CA LEU A 484 8.61 21.09 -2.56
C LEU A 484 8.01 20.71 -1.21
N GLY A 485 6.78 21.15 -0.95
CA GLY A 485 5.95 20.55 0.07
C GLY A 485 5.33 19.25 -0.44
N ASP A 486 5.65 18.10 0.17
CA ASP A 486 5.21 16.76 -0.26
C ASP A 486 4.23 16.05 0.67
N ASP A 487 4.07 16.55 1.90
CA ASP A 487 3.24 15.93 2.93
C ASP A 487 2.00 16.81 3.26
N GLY A 488 1.22 16.43 4.29
CA GLY A 488 -0.05 17.09 4.60
C GLY A 488 0.12 18.50 5.18
N VAL A 489 -0.98 19.26 5.29
CA VAL A 489 -1.00 20.63 5.86
C VAL A 489 -0.30 20.69 7.23
N SER A 490 -0.55 19.70 8.10
CA SER A 490 0.08 19.59 9.41
C SER A 490 1.60 19.46 9.31
N ASP A 491 2.10 18.65 8.37
CA ASP A 491 3.53 18.44 8.17
C ASP A 491 4.18 19.72 7.60
N GLU A 492 3.49 20.40 6.68
CA GLU A 492 3.94 21.69 6.13
C GLU A 492 4.17 22.73 7.21
N VAL A 493 3.21 22.85 8.11
CA VAL A 493 3.32 23.79 9.23
C VAL A 493 4.42 23.35 10.18
N ARG A 494 4.47 22.05 10.52
CA ARG A 494 5.45 21.50 11.46
C ARG A 494 6.89 21.75 11.03
N TYR A 495 7.20 21.59 9.75
CA TYR A 495 8.57 21.74 9.24
C TYR A 495 8.88 23.14 8.68
N ALA A 496 7.93 24.09 8.71
CA ALA A 496 8.14 25.43 8.17
C ALA A 496 9.22 26.24 8.90
N TYR A 497 9.60 25.88 10.13
CA TYR A 497 10.78 26.48 10.78
C TYR A 497 12.07 26.26 9.98
N GLY A 498 12.14 25.19 9.16
CA GLY A 498 13.24 24.90 8.25
C GLY A 498 13.53 26.04 7.26
N TYR A 499 12.52 26.85 6.91
CA TYR A 499 12.71 27.98 6.00
C TYR A 499 13.61 29.09 6.58
N ARG A 500 13.69 29.21 7.91
CA ARG A 500 14.62 30.14 8.58
C ARG A 500 16.07 29.71 8.43
N MET A 501 16.29 28.43 8.18
CA MET A 501 17.60 27.79 8.19
C MET A 501 18.29 27.84 6.82
N LEU A 502 17.55 28.22 5.77
CA LEU A 502 18.11 28.46 4.44
C LEU A 502 19.21 29.55 4.49
N PRO A 503 20.33 29.40 3.76
CA PRO A 503 21.38 30.40 3.71
C PRO A 503 20.87 31.77 3.26
N GLU A 504 21.50 32.85 3.73
CA GLU A 504 21.07 34.23 3.41
C GLU A 504 21.16 34.55 1.92
N ASN A 505 22.19 34.03 1.24
CA ASN A 505 22.44 34.26 -0.18
C ASN A 505 21.77 33.21 -1.08
N CYS A 506 20.80 32.44 -0.56
CA CYS A 506 20.06 31.44 -1.32
C CYS A 506 18.75 32.03 -1.86
N ARG A 507 18.47 31.82 -3.15
CA ARG A 507 17.18 32.19 -3.76
C ARG A 507 16.23 30.99 -3.70
N ALA A 508 15.31 31.00 -2.75
CA ALA A 508 14.35 29.92 -2.56
C ALA A 508 12.97 30.24 -3.17
N VAL A 509 12.46 29.30 -3.97
CA VAL A 509 11.06 29.22 -4.39
C VAL A 509 10.45 27.99 -3.72
N ILE A 510 9.34 28.16 -3.02
CA ILE A 510 8.78 27.15 -2.13
C ILE A 510 7.33 26.88 -2.51
N THR A 511 6.98 25.62 -2.81
CA THR A 511 5.57 25.27 -3.01
C THR A 511 4.87 25.09 -1.67
N CYS A 512 3.63 25.56 -1.57
CA CYS A 512 2.83 25.40 -0.36
C CYS A 512 1.37 25.12 -0.66
N GLU A 513 0.66 24.61 0.34
CA GLU A 513 -0.78 24.48 0.28
C GLU A 513 -1.46 25.87 0.13
N PRO A 514 -2.48 26.05 -0.74
CA PRO A 514 -3.05 27.37 -1.02
C PRO A 514 -3.59 28.15 0.19
N ARG A 515 -4.23 27.48 1.15
CA ARG A 515 -4.73 28.10 2.40
C ARG A 515 -3.60 28.55 3.32
N LEU A 516 -2.39 28.00 3.18
CA LEU A 516 -1.20 28.44 3.92
C LEU A 516 -0.43 29.59 3.23
N HIS A 517 -0.72 29.90 1.96
CA HIS A 517 0.09 30.83 1.17
C HIS A 517 0.26 32.20 1.84
N GLY A 518 -0.84 32.83 2.28
CA GLY A 518 -0.80 34.14 2.95
C GLY A 518 0.02 34.10 4.23
N LEU A 519 -0.19 33.06 5.05
CA LEU A 519 0.47 32.87 6.33
C LEU A 519 1.97 32.63 6.17
N LEU A 520 2.38 31.76 5.26
CA LEU A 520 3.78 31.46 4.99
C LEU A 520 4.52 32.64 4.37
N SER A 521 3.95 33.28 3.35
CA SER A 521 4.55 34.45 2.68
C SER A 521 4.81 35.59 3.67
N ARG A 522 3.86 35.85 4.57
CA ARG A 522 4.00 36.87 5.62
C ARG A 522 5.02 36.49 6.69
N SER A 523 5.17 35.20 6.97
CA SER A 523 6.09 34.68 7.98
C SER A 523 7.54 34.66 7.49
N PHE A 524 7.74 34.40 6.20
CA PHE A 524 9.05 34.23 5.56
C PHE A 524 9.19 35.09 4.29
N PRO A 525 9.17 36.43 4.42
CA PRO A 525 9.11 37.35 3.27
C PRO A 525 10.37 37.33 2.38
N ARG A 526 11.45 36.66 2.80
CA ARG A 526 12.67 36.48 2.00
C ARG A 526 12.48 35.49 0.85
N HIS A 527 11.49 34.59 0.97
CA HIS A 527 11.29 33.48 0.06
C HIS A 527 10.04 33.68 -0.79
N GLU A 528 10.07 33.19 -2.03
CA GLU A 528 8.91 33.19 -2.90
C GLU A 528 8.07 31.94 -2.61
N PHE A 529 6.79 32.10 -2.27
CA PHE A 529 5.86 30.99 -2.11
C PHE A 529 4.95 30.86 -3.32
N ILE A 530 4.76 29.64 -3.79
CA ILE A 530 3.84 29.33 -4.89
C ILE A 530 2.78 28.36 -4.36
N ALA A 531 1.53 28.79 -4.39
CA ALA A 531 0.40 27.95 -4.01
C ALA A 531 0.23 26.81 -5.01
N VAL A 532 0.27 25.57 -4.53
CA VAL A 532 0.06 24.37 -5.35
C VAL A 532 -0.96 23.48 -4.64
N THR A 533 -2.11 23.28 -5.27
CA THR A 533 -3.14 22.35 -4.78
C THR A 533 -2.62 20.92 -4.87
N ARG A 534 -2.63 20.17 -3.76
CA ARG A 534 -2.15 18.78 -3.74
C ARG A 534 -3.28 17.78 -3.90
N ARG A 535 -2.97 16.68 -4.60
CA ARG A 535 -3.87 15.53 -4.78
C ARG A 535 -3.64 14.50 -3.69
N TRP A 536 -4.61 14.32 -2.81
CA TRP A 536 -4.61 13.28 -1.77
C TRP A 536 -5.57 12.16 -2.14
N PRO A 537 -5.14 10.89 -2.16
CA PRO A 537 -5.98 9.75 -2.51
C PRO A 537 -7.15 9.50 -1.57
N ASP A 538 -7.19 10.16 -0.43
CA ASP A 538 -8.23 9.99 0.59
C ASP A 538 -9.04 11.28 0.82
N LEU A 539 -8.81 12.34 0.02
CA LEU A 539 -9.54 13.61 0.13
C LEU A 539 -9.97 14.13 -1.25
N PRO A 540 -11.23 14.59 -1.42
CA PRO A 540 -11.77 15.07 -2.68
C PRO A 540 -11.32 16.52 -2.97
N ILE A 541 -10.01 16.74 -3.10
CA ILE A 541 -9.47 18.06 -3.42
C ILE A 541 -9.42 18.23 -4.94
N LYS A 542 -10.25 19.11 -5.49
CA LYS A 542 -10.25 19.43 -6.92
C LYS A 542 -8.94 20.14 -7.32
N VAL A 543 -8.23 19.55 -8.29
CA VAL A 543 -7.01 20.12 -8.87
C VAL A 543 -7.36 20.69 -10.24
N GLU A 544 -7.15 22.00 -10.43
CA GLU A 544 -7.55 22.71 -11.66
C GLU A 544 -6.41 22.96 -12.65
N ASP A 545 -5.15 22.76 -12.23
CA ASP A 545 -3.98 22.96 -13.09
C ASP A 545 -3.71 21.75 -14.00
N ASN A 546 -3.06 22.01 -15.15
CA ASN A 546 -2.63 20.95 -16.05
C ASN A 546 -1.46 20.18 -15.41
N ARG A 547 -1.49 18.85 -15.52
CA ARG A 547 -0.42 17.93 -15.07
C ARG A 547 -0.19 16.76 -16.04
N SER A 548 -0.78 16.83 -17.23
CA SER A 548 -0.81 15.71 -18.19
C SER A 548 0.57 15.33 -18.74
N GLY A 549 1.55 16.24 -18.70
CA GLY A 549 2.93 15.99 -19.14
C GLY A 549 3.84 15.37 -18.08
N ILE A 550 3.36 15.18 -16.84
CA ILE A 550 4.15 14.60 -15.76
C ILE A 550 4.01 13.07 -15.80
N ASP A 551 5.10 12.40 -16.15
CA ASP A 551 5.20 10.94 -16.31
C ASP A 551 5.42 10.17 -14.99
N ASN A 552 5.01 10.74 -13.85
CA ASN A 552 5.02 10.10 -12.54
C ASN A 552 3.80 10.50 -11.71
N VAL A 553 2.98 9.53 -11.31
CA VAL A 553 1.72 9.74 -10.56
C VAL A 553 1.96 10.44 -9.24
N ASP A 554 2.89 9.91 -8.44
CA ASP A 554 3.09 10.40 -7.08
C ASP A 554 3.69 11.81 -7.08
N PHE A 555 4.51 12.13 -8.08
CA PHE A 555 5.07 13.46 -8.24
C PHE A 555 4.04 14.46 -8.79
N ALA A 556 3.22 14.04 -9.77
CA ALA A 556 2.11 14.85 -10.28
C ALA A 556 1.08 15.21 -9.19
N ARG A 557 1.10 14.57 -8.02
CA ARG A 557 0.22 14.95 -6.91
C ARG A 557 0.64 16.24 -6.20
N ILE A 558 1.90 16.65 -6.30
CA ILE A 558 2.49 17.70 -5.45
C ILE A 558 3.09 18.88 -6.23
N ILE A 559 2.97 18.89 -7.56
CA ILE A 559 3.51 19.94 -8.43
C ILE A 559 2.60 20.20 -9.65
N SER A 560 2.60 21.43 -10.17
CA SER A 560 1.94 21.82 -11.42
C SER A 560 2.83 21.56 -12.64
N GLN A 561 2.27 21.51 -13.85
CA GLN A 561 3.05 21.36 -15.09
C GLN A 561 4.05 22.51 -15.28
N ASP A 562 3.62 23.77 -15.10
CA ASP A 562 4.50 24.93 -15.24
C ASP A 562 5.72 24.88 -14.31
N LEU A 563 5.54 24.43 -13.07
CA LEU A 563 6.66 24.26 -12.14
C LEU A 563 7.54 23.07 -12.50
N PHE A 564 6.93 21.98 -12.95
CA PHE A 564 7.64 20.81 -13.43
C PHE A 564 8.60 21.16 -14.58
N ASP A 565 8.12 21.92 -15.56
CA ASP A 565 8.92 22.35 -16.73
C ASP A 565 10.03 23.33 -16.34
N ARG A 566 9.86 24.06 -15.22
CA ARG A 566 10.85 24.99 -14.68
C ARG A 566 11.92 24.33 -13.82
N ILE A 567 11.78 23.07 -13.39
CA ILE A 567 12.78 22.39 -12.53
C ILE A 567 14.22 22.55 -13.04
N PRO A 568 14.53 22.39 -14.35
CA PRO A 568 15.90 22.53 -14.86
C PRO A 568 16.52 23.93 -14.69
N THR A 569 15.71 24.96 -14.41
CA THR A 569 16.18 26.35 -14.20
C THR A 569 16.72 26.59 -12.79
N PHE A 570 16.47 25.67 -11.86
CA PHE A 570 16.99 25.75 -10.49
C PHE A 570 18.32 25.00 -10.38
N ASP A 571 19.22 25.48 -9.52
CA ASP A 571 20.48 24.77 -9.21
C ASP A 571 20.23 23.53 -8.34
N ARG A 572 19.19 23.57 -7.50
CA ARG A 572 18.85 22.55 -6.51
C ARG A 572 17.35 22.35 -6.39
N LEU A 573 16.97 21.12 -6.06
CA LEU A 573 15.62 20.74 -5.64
C LEU A 573 15.71 20.08 -4.26
N ARG A 574 14.75 20.39 -3.39
CA ARG A 574 14.62 19.83 -2.04
C ARG A 574 13.17 19.55 -1.73
N PHE A 575 12.90 18.54 -0.91
CA PHE A 575 11.65 18.48 -0.14
C PHE A 575 11.80 19.33 1.12
N GLN A 576 10.67 19.81 1.65
CA GLN A 576 10.67 20.62 2.88
C GLN A 576 11.40 19.93 4.04
N GLN A 577 11.19 18.61 4.20
CA GLN A 577 11.86 17.84 5.27
C GLN A 577 13.37 17.71 5.08
N ASP A 578 13.89 17.86 3.85
CA ASP A 578 15.33 17.83 3.61
C ASP A 578 16.01 19.01 4.33
N LEU A 579 15.32 20.15 4.43
CA LEU A 579 15.84 21.34 5.10
C LEU A 579 16.07 21.12 6.60
N VAL A 580 15.20 20.34 7.25
CA VAL A 580 15.33 20.04 8.68
C VAL A 580 16.26 18.85 8.92
N ALA A 581 16.23 17.84 8.04
CA ALA A 581 17.11 16.67 8.11
C ALA A 581 18.59 17.05 8.03
N GLY A 582 18.93 18.08 7.26
CA GLY A 582 20.29 18.63 7.19
C GLY A 582 20.89 19.04 8.53
N ARG A 583 20.08 19.44 9.52
CA ARG A 583 20.55 19.77 10.87
C ARG A 583 20.48 18.61 11.84
N TRP A 584 19.53 17.69 11.68
CA TRP A 584 19.47 16.47 12.49
C TRP A 584 20.81 15.74 12.44
N LEU A 585 21.47 15.73 11.28
CA LEU A 585 22.83 15.21 11.05
C LEU A 585 23.94 15.78 11.95
N ARG A 586 23.77 16.98 12.51
CA ARG A 586 24.81 17.70 13.25
C ARG A 586 24.71 17.54 14.77
N GLN A 587 23.69 16.84 15.26
CA GLN A 587 23.46 16.61 16.68
C GLN A 587 23.92 15.20 17.11
N PRO A 588 24.45 15.02 18.33
CA PRO A 588 24.67 13.69 18.89
C PRO A 588 23.36 12.89 18.89
N GLY A 589 23.37 11.69 18.29
CA GLY A 589 22.17 10.83 18.18
C GLY A 589 21.21 11.16 17.03
N GLY A 590 21.41 12.26 16.30
CA GLY A 590 20.61 12.58 15.11
C GLY A 590 19.21 13.13 15.39
N ALA A 591 18.90 13.54 16.62
CA ALA A 591 17.60 14.07 16.99
C ALA A 591 17.34 15.47 16.39
N PRO A 592 16.07 15.85 16.14
CA PRO A 592 15.77 17.20 15.72
C PRO A 592 16.22 18.23 16.76
N CYS A 593 16.84 19.31 16.29
CA CYS A 593 17.26 20.41 17.14
C CYS A 593 16.68 21.73 16.66
N THR A 594 16.24 22.51 17.63
CA THR A 594 15.61 23.81 17.49
C THR A 594 16.61 24.97 17.54
N GLU A 595 17.84 24.73 18.00
CA GLU A 595 18.90 25.73 18.06
C GLU A 595 19.25 26.27 16.66
N GLY A 596 19.28 27.60 16.52
CA GLY A 596 19.52 28.28 15.25
C GLY A 596 18.27 28.57 14.40
N ALA A 597 17.11 27.98 14.71
CA ALA A 597 15.82 28.37 14.11
C ALA A 597 15.14 29.56 14.84
N GLY A 598 15.79 30.08 15.89
CA GLY A 598 15.27 31.10 16.81
C GLY A 598 14.62 30.48 18.05
N THR A 599 14.03 31.30 18.91
CA THR A 599 13.12 30.84 19.99
C THR A 599 11.71 31.36 19.71
N GLY A 600 10.66 30.63 20.14
CA GLY A 600 9.27 31.08 20.03
C GLY A 600 8.59 30.88 18.66
N ALA A 601 7.60 31.71 18.33
CA ALA A 601 6.76 31.57 17.13
C ALA A 601 7.55 31.65 15.81
N PHE A 602 7.18 30.82 14.82
CA PHE A 602 7.70 30.92 13.45
C PHE A 602 6.68 31.26 12.37
N LEU A 603 5.39 31.17 12.68
CA LEU A 603 4.34 31.73 11.84
C LEU A 603 3.80 33.04 12.42
N LYS A 604 3.51 33.99 11.55
CA LYS A 604 3.00 35.33 11.87
C LYS A 604 1.54 35.44 11.40
N PRO A 605 0.54 35.34 12.29
CA PRO A 605 -0.86 35.52 11.90
C PRO A 605 -1.15 36.96 11.44
N ASP A 606 -2.23 37.14 10.66
CA ASP A 606 -2.69 38.48 10.25
C ASP A 606 -3.03 39.33 11.48
N GLN A 607 -2.38 40.49 11.59
CA GLN A 607 -2.54 41.40 12.72
C GLN A 607 -3.94 42.00 12.86
N LYS A 608 -4.69 42.15 11.76
CA LYS A 608 -6.09 42.58 11.80
C LYS A 608 -6.97 41.50 12.43
N LEU A 609 -6.78 40.24 12.02
CA LEU A 609 -7.50 39.10 12.61
C LEU A 609 -7.12 38.91 14.07
N VAL A 610 -5.83 39.01 14.41
CA VAL A 610 -5.35 38.97 15.81
C VAL A 610 -6.07 40.01 16.67
N ARG A 611 -6.18 41.27 16.21
CA ARG A 611 -6.88 42.33 16.96
C ARG A 611 -8.38 42.01 17.11
N LYS A 612 -9.03 41.53 16.05
CA LYS A 612 -10.45 41.11 16.07
C LYS A 612 -10.67 40.04 17.14
N TRP A 613 -9.89 38.97 17.09
CA TRP A 613 -10.05 37.82 18.00
C TRP A 613 -9.60 38.13 19.41
N LYS A 614 -8.55 38.94 19.59
CA LYS A 614 -8.14 39.44 20.90
C LYS A 614 -9.27 40.20 21.58
N SER A 615 -10.04 41.01 20.85
CA SER A 615 -11.18 41.74 21.42
C SER A 615 -12.35 40.81 21.73
N ARG A 616 -12.64 39.84 20.85
CA ARG A 616 -13.74 38.88 21.02
C ARG A 616 -13.54 37.89 22.16
N MET A 617 -12.30 37.46 22.40
CA MET A 617 -11.95 36.47 23.43
C MET A 617 -11.48 37.11 24.74
N ARG A 618 -11.76 38.40 24.97
CA ARG A 618 -11.49 39.09 26.24
C ARG A 618 -12.49 38.69 27.30
N PHE A 619 -12.00 38.47 28.51
CA PHE A 619 -12.82 38.42 29.72
C PHE A 619 -12.85 39.79 30.39
N ARG A 620 -13.98 40.17 30.98
CA ARG A 620 -14.08 41.37 31.83
C ARG A 620 -13.32 41.12 33.13
N ALA A 621 -12.48 42.08 33.52
CA ALA A 621 -11.74 42.02 34.77
C ALA A 621 -12.69 42.44 35.91
N ASN A 622 -13.02 41.49 36.79
CA ASN A 622 -13.95 41.71 37.90
C ASN A 622 -13.25 41.60 39.27
N GLY A 623 -11.96 41.92 39.35
CA GLY A 623 -11.14 41.76 40.56
C GLY A 623 -10.56 40.35 40.78
N ALA A 624 -10.90 39.38 39.93
CA ALA A 624 -10.29 38.04 39.88
C ALA A 624 -9.35 37.88 38.68
N ALA A 625 -8.41 36.93 38.77
CA ALA A 625 -7.56 36.53 37.65
C ALA A 625 -8.42 36.09 36.45
N ALA A 626 -8.03 36.52 35.23
CA ALA A 626 -8.71 36.06 34.02
C ALA A 626 -8.47 34.55 33.83
N PRO A 627 -9.49 33.77 33.46
CA PRO A 627 -9.34 32.32 33.29
C PRO A 627 -8.38 31.97 32.16
N LEU A 628 -7.74 30.80 32.26
CA LEU A 628 -6.95 30.21 31.19
C LEU A 628 -7.82 29.90 29.97
N LYS A 629 -7.45 30.39 28.79
CA LYS A 629 -8.11 30.04 27.53
C LYS A 629 -7.45 28.80 26.94
N VAL A 630 -8.17 27.68 26.95
CA VAL A 630 -7.63 26.38 26.53
C VAL A 630 -8.38 25.88 25.29
N GLY A 631 -7.65 25.61 24.21
CA GLY A 631 -8.20 24.97 23.01
C GLY A 631 -8.11 23.45 23.11
N LEU A 632 -9.15 22.74 22.66
CA LEU A 632 -9.24 21.28 22.67
C LEU A 632 -9.37 20.71 21.26
N ILE A 633 -8.65 19.61 21.01
CA ILE A 633 -8.67 18.84 19.75
C ILE A 633 -8.62 17.34 20.08
N TRP A 634 -9.61 16.56 19.66
CA TRP A 634 -9.70 15.13 20.00
C TRP A 634 -9.50 14.18 18.82
N ARG A 635 -9.67 14.65 17.57
CA ARG A 635 -9.51 13.81 16.37
C ARG A 635 -9.04 14.58 15.14
N SER A 636 -8.55 13.84 14.15
CA SER A 636 -8.25 14.35 12.81
C SER A 636 -9.31 13.92 11.80
N ALA A 637 -9.28 14.49 10.59
CA ALA A 637 -10.24 14.27 9.49
C ALA A 637 -10.16 12.85 8.94
N LEU A 638 -8.96 12.28 8.91
CA LEU A 638 -8.72 10.95 8.36
C LEU A 638 -9.10 9.89 9.40
N GLN A 639 -10.36 9.45 9.33
CA GLN A 639 -10.92 8.41 10.18
C GLN A 639 -11.04 7.11 9.39
N ASN A 640 -10.28 6.10 9.80
CA ASN A 640 -10.41 4.70 9.39
C ASN A 640 -10.06 3.81 10.58
N ALA A 641 -10.36 2.51 10.53
CA ALA A 641 -10.14 1.60 11.66
C ALA A 641 -8.75 1.73 12.29
N ARG A 642 -7.70 1.84 11.46
CA ARG A 642 -6.31 2.04 11.91
C ARG A 642 -6.09 3.39 12.61
N ARG A 643 -6.60 4.48 12.03
CA ARG A 643 -6.40 5.85 12.53
C ARG A 643 -7.25 6.18 13.76
N SER A 644 -8.46 5.63 13.86
CA SER A 644 -9.35 5.84 15.00
C SER A 644 -8.74 5.35 16.31
N ARG A 645 -7.86 4.33 16.26
CA ARG A 645 -7.05 3.90 17.41
C ARG A 645 -6.10 4.97 17.94
N GLN A 646 -5.78 6.01 17.15
CA GLN A 646 -4.92 7.13 17.54
C GLN A 646 -5.68 8.38 18.02
N TYR A 647 -7.02 8.35 18.06
CA TYR A 647 -7.85 9.50 18.43
C TYR A 647 -8.63 9.25 19.72
N LEU A 648 -9.25 10.32 20.21
CA LEU A 648 -10.19 10.31 21.33
C LEU A 648 -11.62 10.55 20.82
N LYS A 649 -12.59 9.97 21.52
CA LYS A 649 -13.97 10.45 21.53
C LYS A 649 -14.07 11.68 22.44
N ILE A 650 -15.05 12.54 22.19
CA ILE A 650 -15.18 13.79 22.94
C ILE A 650 -15.46 13.55 24.43
N GLU A 651 -16.19 12.48 24.76
CA GLU A 651 -16.53 12.10 26.14
C GLU A 651 -15.29 11.72 26.95
N GLN A 652 -14.24 11.22 26.29
CA GLN A 652 -12.97 10.88 26.94
C GLN A 652 -12.21 12.13 27.41
N LEU A 653 -12.63 13.34 27.01
CA LEU A 653 -12.09 14.60 27.52
C LEU A 653 -12.66 15.00 28.89
N ALA A 654 -13.59 14.22 29.47
CA ALA A 654 -14.28 14.54 30.71
C ALA A 654 -13.38 15.09 31.85
N PRO A 655 -12.18 14.52 32.14
CA PRO A 655 -11.32 15.06 33.20
C PRO A 655 -10.91 16.54 33.01
N LEU A 656 -10.79 17.01 31.76
CA LEU A 656 -10.44 18.40 31.46
C LEU A 656 -11.60 19.37 31.73
N LEU A 657 -12.84 18.88 31.75
CA LEU A 657 -14.05 19.68 32.01
C LEU A 657 -14.16 20.09 33.49
N GLU A 658 -13.54 19.32 34.38
CA GLU A 658 -13.57 19.53 35.82
C GLU A 658 -12.58 20.60 36.30
N VAL A 659 -11.66 21.04 35.43
CA VAL A 659 -10.59 21.97 35.77
C VAL A 659 -11.13 23.38 36.02
N LYS A 660 -10.94 23.88 37.23
CA LYS A 660 -11.38 25.23 37.64
C LYS A 660 -10.41 26.30 37.14
N GLY A 661 -10.95 27.47 36.81
CA GLY A 661 -10.16 28.62 36.33
C GLY A 661 -9.73 28.52 34.87
N ALA A 662 -10.27 27.56 34.10
CA ALA A 662 -10.09 27.45 32.66
C ALA A 662 -11.41 27.65 31.92
N VAL A 663 -11.32 28.21 30.70
CA VAL A 663 -12.41 28.25 29.73
C VAL A 663 -11.95 27.49 28.50
N LEU A 664 -12.75 26.50 28.13
CA LEU A 664 -12.46 25.55 27.07
C LEU A 664 -13.07 26.04 25.75
N TYR A 665 -12.31 25.92 24.67
CA TYR A 665 -12.72 26.20 23.30
C TYR A 665 -12.52 24.95 22.44
N SER A 666 -13.51 24.61 21.61
CA SER A 666 -13.29 23.59 20.58
C SER A 666 -12.49 24.20 19.43
N LEU A 667 -11.41 23.52 19.02
CA LEU A 667 -10.68 23.80 17.78
C LEU A 667 -10.88 22.69 16.73
N GLN A 668 -11.84 21.79 16.98
CA GLN A 668 -12.16 20.65 16.15
C GLN A 668 -12.89 21.14 14.88
N TYR A 669 -12.33 20.83 13.73
CA TYR A 669 -13.04 20.96 12.45
C TYR A 669 -13.99 19.78 12.23
N ASP A 670 -14.96 20.00 11.33
CA ASP A 670 -15.93 18.99 10.88
C ASP A 670 -16.67 18.33 12.07
N ILE A 671 -17.08 19.13 13.06
CA ILE A 671 -17.77 18.65 14.28
C ILE A 671 -19.15 18.07 13.92
N SER A 672 -19.50 16.92 14.50
CA SER A 672 -20.84 16.34 14.33
C SER A 672 -21.88 17.06 15.20
N GLU A 673 -23.16 16.84 14.93
CA GLU A 673 -24.26 17.38 15.75
C GLU A 673 -24.16 16.89 17.21
N ASP A 674 -23.85 15.61 17.42
CA ASP A 674 -23.66 15.01 18.75
C ASP A 674 -22.47 15.62 19.49
N GLU A 675 -21.33 15.80 18.80
CA GLU A 675 -20.15 16.45 19.40
C GLU A 675 -20.44 17.92 19.74
N ALA A 676 -21.17 18.64 18.89
CA ALA A 676 -21.57 20.02 19.16
C ALA A 676 -22.55 20.12 20.35
N ALA A 677 -23.49 19.17 20.46
CA ALA A 677 -24.40 19.08 21.60
C ALA A 677 -23.65 18.77 22.91
N PHE A 678 -22.67 17.86 22.86
CA PHE A 678 -21.78 17.58 23.99
C PHE A 678 -21.00 18.83 24.40
N CYS A 679 -20.39 19.56 23.45
CA CYS A 679 -19.66 20.79 23.73
C CYS A 679 -20.54 21.81 24.47
N LYS A 680 -21.75 22.08 23.95
CA LYS A 680 -22.69 23.04 24.55
C LYS A 680 -23.12 22.64 25.96
N SER A 681 -23.46 21.37 26.16
CA SER A 681 -23.90 20.84 27.45
C SER A 681 -22.80 20.86 28.52
N ASN A 682 -21.54 20.78 28.10
CA ASN A 682 -20.38 20.70 28.98
C ASN A 682 -19.54 21.99 29.04
N GLY A 683 -20.06 23.11 28.53
CA GLY A 683 -19.40 24.41 28.62
C GLY A 683 -18.15 24.57 27.74
N ILE A 684 -17.94 23.71 26.74
CA ILE A 684 -16.91 23.89 25.71
C ILE A 684 -17.44 24.91 24.69
N ARG A 685 -16.76 26.05 24.56
CA ARG A 685 -17.18 27.12 23.66
C ARG A 685 -16.90 26.75 22.20
N LEU A 686 -17.95 26.78 21.38
CA LEU A 686 -17.84 26.70 19.93
C LEU A 686 -17.66 28.11 19.35
N LEU A 687 -16.79 28.22 18.34
CA LEU A 687 -16.59 29.44 17.56
C LEU A 687 -17.17 29.21 16.17
N ASP A 688 -18.49 29.26 16.06
CA ASP A 688 -19.25 28.86 14.85
C ASP A 688 -18.94 29.69 13.60
N ASP A 689 -18.36 30.88 13.77
CA ASP A 689 -17.93 31.76 12.66
C ASP A 689 -16.48 31.52 12.20
N VAL A 690 -15.82 30.48 12.72
CA VAL A 690 -14.47 30.07 12.30
C VAL A 690 -14.59 28.81 11.43
N ASP A 691 -14.15 28.92 10.18
CA ASP A 691 -13.91 27.74 9.36
C ASP A 691 -12.55 27.11 9.75
N TRP A 692 -12.61 26.18 10.70
CA TRP A 692 -11.44 25.45 11.21
C TRP A 692 -10.71 24.61 10.16
N ARG A 693 -11.33 24.36 9.00
CA ARG A 693 -10.77 23.55 7.92
C ARG A 693 -10.13 24.42 6.86
N ASN A 694 -10.82 25.44 6.37
CA ASN A 694 -10.41 26.19 5.18
C ASN A 694 -9.80 27.55 5.48
N ASP A 695 -10.15 28.21 6.60
CA ASP A 695 -9.63 29.52 6.95
C ASP A 695 -8.45 29.42 7.94
N LEU A 696 -7.33 28.91 7.43
CA LEU A 696 -6.12 28.72 8.24
C LEU A 696 -5.50 30.05 8.74
N GLU A 697 -5.84 31.18 8.11
CA GLU A 697 -5.47 32.52 8.56
C GLU A 697 -6.22 32.89 9.86
N THR A 698 -7.53 32.67 9.89
CA THR A 698 -8.33 32.83 11.11
C THR A 698 -7.93 31.82 12.18
N VAL A 699 -7.68 30.55 11.83
CA VAL A 699 -7.20 29.55 12.78
C VAL A 699 -5.90 30.01 13.46
N ALA A 700 -4.92 30.50 12.69
CA ALA A 700 -3.68 31.05 13.22
C ALA A 700 -3.91 32.27 14.14
N ALA A 701 -4.83 33.16 13.76
CA ALA A 701 -5.17 34.31 14.58
C ALA A 701 -5.87 33.92 15.89
N VAL A 702 -6.83 32.99 15.86
CA VAL A 702 -7.58 32.53 17.03
C VAL A 702 -6.67 31.78 18.00
N THR A 703 -5.88 30.83 17.50
CA THR A 703 -5.00 30.02 18.36
C THR A 703 -3.92 30.85 19.02
N SER A 704 -3.43 31.92 18.38
CA SER A 704 -2.51 32.89 18.99
C SER A 704 -3.10 33.66 20.18
N GLN A 705 -4.43 33.62 20.36
CA GLN A 705 -5.11 34.23 21.51
C GLN A 705 -5.37 33.23 22.66
N LEU A 706 -5.03 31.96 22.50
CA LEU A 706 -5.16 30.96 23.55
C LEU A 706 -3.93 30.98 24.46
N ASP A 707 -4.11 30.58 25.72
CA ASP A 707 -3.00 30.39 26.65
C ASP A 707 -2.38 28.99 26.47
N LEU A 708 -3.18 28.02 25.99
CA LEU A 708 -2.79 26.63 25.83
C LEU A 708 -3.68 25.92 24.78
N VAL A 709 -3.12 24.97 24.04
CA VAL A 709 -3.87 23.98 23.26
C VAL A 709 -3.54 22.57 23.75
N ILE A 710 -4.55 21.76 24.03
CA ILE A 710 -4.42 20.36 24.45
C ILE A 710 -5.11 19.46 23.43
N GLY A 711 -4.43 18.41 22.97
CA GLY A 711 -5.08 17.47 22.07
C GLY A 711 -4.14 16.56 21.30
N ILE A 712 -4.61 16.14 20.13
CA ILE A 712 -3.85 15.32 19.18
C ILE A 712 -3.28 16.18 18.03
N SER A 713 -2.33 15.62 17.30
CA SER A 713 -1.69 16.33 16.17
C SER A 713 -2.66 16.46 15.00
N SER A 714 -3.08 17.68 14.74
CA SER A 714 -3.93 18.11 13.62
C SER A 714 -3.38 19.42 13.02
N SER A 715 -3.95 19.90 11.91
CA SER A 715 -3.54 21.19 11.32
C SER A 715 -3.70 22.34 12.32
N SER A 716 -4.81 22.40 13.05
CA SER A 716 -5.05 23.41 14.09
C SER A 716 -4.02 23.34 15.21
N TYR A 717 -3.62 22.12 15.63
CA TYR A 717 -2.59 21.91 16.65
C TYR A 717 -1.23 22.42 16.20
N GLU A 718 -0.78 22.00 15.01
CA GLU A 718 0.53 22.40 14.47
C GLU A 718 0.58 23.91 14.22
N ILE A 719 -0.53 24.52 13.78
CA ILE A 719 -0.64 25.98 13.62
C ILE A 719 -0.52 26.69 14.97
N ALA A 720 -1.21 26.22 16.01
CA ALA A 720 -1.14 26.81 17.34
C ALA A 720 0.31 26.83 17.86
N ALA A 721 0.99 25.68 17.78
CA ALA A 721 2.40 25.53 18.10
C ALA A 721 3.28 26.52 17.30
N ALA A 722 3.06 26.59 15.98
CA ALA A 722 3.82 27.41 15.08
C ALA A 722 3.65 28.93 15.29
N VAL A 723 2.48 29.39 15.74
CA VAL A 723 2.22 30.81 16.06
C VAL A 723 2.67 31.23 17.46
N GLY A 724 3.26 30.32 18.25
CA GLY A 724 3.79 30.64 19.57
C GLY A 724 2.95 30.16 20.75
N THR A 725 1.78 29.57 20.49
CA THR A 725 0.91 29.07 21.56
C THR A 725 1.50 27.79 22.13
N GLU A 726 1.56 27.71 23.46
CA GLU A 726 1.98 26.47 24.12
C GLU A 726 1.00 25.34 23.79
N CYS A 727 1.53 24.16 23.47
CA CYS A 727 0.72 23.01 23.07
C CYS A 727 1.10 21.76 23.87
N TRP A 728 0.09 21.00 24.29
CA TRP A 728 0.25 19.72 25.00
C TRP A 728 -0.33 18.60 24.13
N LEU A 729 0.56 17.80 23.54
CA LEU A 729 0.17 16.64 22.75
C LEU A 729 -0.15 15.49 23.69
N LEU A 730 -1.36 14.94 23.61
CA LEU A 730 -1.74 13.80 24.42
C LEU A 730 -1.15 12.51 23.82
N GLY A 731 -0.43 11.75 24.63
CA GLY A 731 0.11 10.43 24.30
C GLY A 731 -0.95 9.34 24.24
N VAL A 732 -1.97 9.51 23.39
CA VAL A 732 -3.12 8.61 23.26
C VAL A 732 -2.84 7.40 22.37
N SER A 733 -1.62 7.29 21.85
CA SER A 733 -1.16 6.10 21.16
C SER A 733 0.37 5.98 21.23
N PRO A 734 0.92 4.77 21.02
CA PRO A 734 2.35 4.57 20.84
C PRO A 734 2.94 5.48 19.76
N GLU A 735 2.25 5.68 18.64
CA GLU A 735 2.69 6.56 17.54
C GLU A 735 2.69 8.03 17.91
N ALA A 736 1.71 8.49 18.69
CA ALA A 736 1.71 9.87 19.19
C ALA A 736 2.93 10.15 20.09
N LEU A 737 3.42 9.15 20.82
CA LEU A 737 4.63 9.26 21.65
C LEU A 737 5.91 9.01 20.87
N GLY A 738 6.07 7.81 20.32
CA GLY A 738 7.32 7.32 19.75
C GLY A 738 7.82 8.15 18.58
N LEU A 739 6.93 8.64 17.72
CA LEU A 739 7.33 9.56 16.64
C LEU A 739 7.87 10.88 17.16
N ARG A 740 7.42 11.34 18.33
CA ARG A 740 7.73 12.68 18.86
C ARG A 740 8.87 12.68 19.86
N LEU A 741 9.01 11.58 20.60
CA LEU A 741 9.99 11.41 21.66
C LEU A 741 11.17 10.57 21.21
N GLY A 742 10.95 9.58 20.35
CA GLY A 742 11.95 8.55 20.08
C GLY A 742 12.34 7.85 21.39
N ASP A 743 13.62 7.82 21.70
CA ASP A 743 14.17 7.27 22.96
C ASP A 743 14.18 8.26 24.15
N SER A 744 13.57 9.44 24.01
CA SER A 744 13.60 10.49 25.04
C SER A 744 12.83 10.12 26.31
N ASP A 745 13.45 10.33 27.46
CA ASP A 745 12.83 10.35 28.79
C ASP A 745 12.24 11.72 29.16
N LYS A 746 12.50 12.77 28.38
CA LYS A 746 11.93 14.12 28.56
C LYS A 746 10.62 14.30 27.79
N ASP A 747 9.68 15.05 28.36
CA ASP A 747 8.37 15.39 27.74
C ASP A 747 8.46 16.42 26.60
N PHE A 748 9.66 16.83 26.20
CA PHE A 748 9.84 17.81 25.13
C PHE A 748 9.53 17.17 23.77
N ASP A 749 8.60 17.76 23.01
CA ASP A 749 8.31 17.33 21.64
C ASP A 749 9.52 17.63 20.75
N ARG A 750 10.14 16.59 20.20
CA ARG A 750 11.33 16.76 19.35
C ARG A 750 10.96 17.26 17.96
N ILE A 751 9.71 17.16 17.50
CA ILE A 751 9.37 17.53 16.11
C ILE A 751 8.52 18.80 16.02
N THR A 752 7.49 18.94 16.86
CA THR A 752 6.65 20.14 16.87
C THR A 752 7.17 21.16 17.86
N TRP A 753 7.36 22.38 17.36
CA TRP A 753 7.84 23.51 18.14
C TRP A 753 6.80 23.99 19.17
N ASN A 754 7.23 24.57 20.30
CA ASN A 754 6.33 25.01 21.40
C ASN A 754 5.36 23.92 21.89
N SER A 755 5.71 22.64 21.71
CA SER A 755 4.92 21.50 22.12
C SER A 755 5.62 20.70 23.22
N ARG A 756 4.84 20.13 24.13
CA ARG A 756 5.27 19.07 25.03
C ARG A 756 4.32 17.88 24.91
N ILE A 757 4.82 16.71 25.23
CA ILE A 757 4.08 15.46 25.18
C ILE A 757 3.59 15.10 26.58
N ILE A 758 2.30 14.83 26.72
CA ILE A 758 1.72 14.33 27.96
C ILE A 758 1.66 12.80 27.88
N ARG A 759 2.55 12.14 28.62
CA ARG A 759 2.60 10.68 28.69
C ARG A 759 1.44 10.16 29.54
N PRO A 760 0.79 9.05 29.14
CA PRO A 760 -0.07 8.32 30.05
C PRO A 760 0.79 7.61 31.09
N ASP A 761 0.25 7.43 32.29
CA ASP A 761 0.84 6.49 33.24
C ASP A 761 0.67 5.08 32.67
N LEU A 762 1.78 4.46 32.26
CA LEU A 762 1.81 3.11 31.73
C LEU A 762 1.77 2.13 32.92
N PRO A 763 0.76 1.24 33.02
CA PRO A 763 0.71 0.26 34.09
C PRO A 763 1.93 -0.65 34.06
N ALA A 764 2.47 -1.01 35.23
CA ALA A 764 3.49 -2.06 35.35
C ALA A 764 3.02 -3.42 34.75
N ALA A 765 1.71 -3.60 34.59
CA ALA A 765 1.10 -4.75 33.93
C ALA A 765 1.29 -4.79 32.39
N ARG A 766 1.67 -3.69 31.74
CA ARG A 766 1.88 -3.69 30.27
C ARG A 766 3.15 -4.44 29.86
N SER A 767 4.14 -4.49 30.77
CA SER A 767 5.27 -5.42 30.71
C SER A 767 4.87 -6.90 30.83
N ALA A 768 3.68 -7.21 31.37
CA ALA A 768 3.17 -8.57 31.56
C ALA A 768 2.07 -8.97 30.54
N ALA A 769 1.37 -8.01 29.94
CA ALA A 769 0.31 -8.22 28.94
C ALA A 769 0.36 -7.13 27.84
N PRO A 770 1.11 -7.36 26.75
CA PRO A 770 1.31 -6.37 25.67
C PRO A 770 0.02 -5.99 24.92
N ASP A 771 -1.00 -6.86 24.96
CA ASP A 771 -2.28 -6.69 24.25
C ASP A 771 -3.31 -5.83 25.01
N ALA A 772 -2.99 -5.36 26.22
CA ALA A 772 -3.88 -4.45 26.93
C ALA A 772 -4.09 -3.15 26.12
N PRO A 773 -5.33 -2.64 26.02
CA PRO A 773 -5.62 -1.39 25.31
C PRO A 773 -4.72 -0.26 25.81
N TRP A 774 -4.28 0.59 24.88
CA TRP A 774 -3.48 1.75 25.24
C TRP A 774 -4.28 2.69 26.18
N PRO A 775 -3.74 3.10 27.33
CA PRO A 775 -4.50 3.83 28.36
C PRO A 775 -4.63 5.32 28.00
N LYS A 776 -5.47 5.63 27.01
CA LYS A 776 -5.64 6.99 26.46
C LYS A 776 -6.13 7.97 27.51
N GLU A 777 -7.06 7.52 28.36
CA GLU A 777 -7.72 8.30 29.40
C GLU A 777 -6.71 8.74 30.47
N ASN A 778 -5.67 7.95 30.74
CA ASN A 778 -4.61 8.33 31.67
C ASN A 778 -3.86 9.58 31.19
N ALA A 779 -3.61 9.70 29.88
CA ALA A 779 -2.99 10.91 29.32
C ALA A 779 -3.89 12.15 29.49
N VAL A 780 -5.22 11.98 29.34
CA VAL A 780 -6.19 13.06 29.55
C VAL A 780 -6.27 13.47 31.03
N ALA A 781 -6.37 12.50 31.94
CA ALA A 781 -6.38 12.75 33.38
C ALA A 781 -5.10 13.47 33.82
N ARG A 782 -3.94 13.03 33.33
CA ARG A 782 -2.66 13.68 33.61
C ARG A 782 -2.61 15.12 33.09
N ALA A 783 -3.15 15.37 31.89
CA ALA A 783 -3.27 16.72 31.37
C ALA A 783 -4.18 17.61 32.24
N ALA A 784 -5.29 17.06 32.76
CA ALA A 784 -6.18 17.78 33.66
C ALA A 784 -5.50 18.16 34.98
N GLU A 785 -4.75 17.24 35.59
CA GLU A 785 -3.96 17.53 36.80
C GLU A 785 -2.96 18.67 36.58
N LEU A 786 -2.19 18.60 35.49
CA LEU A 786 -1.20 19.61 35.14
C LEU A 786 -1.85 20.96 34.82
N LEU A 787 -3.03 20.96 34.21
CA LEU A 787 -3.79 22.18 33.95
C LEU A 787 -4.32 22.80 35.24
N GLN A 788 -4.83 21.99 36.17
CA GLN A 788 -5.30 22.46 37.47
C GLN A 788 -4.16 23.06 38.29
N GLN A 789 -2.98 22.44 38.30
CA GLN A 789 -1.78 22.99 38.94
C GLN A 789 -1.39 24.34 38.34
N ARG A 790 -1.43 24.47 37.01
CA ARG A 790 -1.14 25.73 36.31
C ARG A 790 -2.17 26.81 36.64
N SER A 791 -3.44 26.46 36.72
CA SER A 791 -4.53 27.36 37.11
C SER A 791 -4.29 27.91 38.51
N ASN A 792 -4.05 27.03 39.49
CA ASN A 792 -3.77 27.41 40.88
C ASN A 792 -2.53 28.31 41.00
N ALA A 793 -1.46 28.03 40.25
CA ALA A 793 -0.24 28.83 40.25
C ALA A 793 -0.41 30.23 39.62
N ARG A 794 -1.43 30.40 38.75
CA ARG A 794 -1.78 31.70 38.18
C ARG A 794 -2.51 32.56 39.21
N ASP A 795 -3.42 31.95 39.97
CA ASP A 795 -4.17 32.62 41.03
C ASP A 795 -3.25 33.04 42.19
N SER A 796 -2.27 32.20 42.56
CA SER A 796 -1.32 32.51 43.64
C SER A 796 -0.30 33.61 43.29
N LYS A 797 -0.09 33.94 42.01
CA LYS A 797 0.76 35.08 41.59
C LYS A 797 0.01 36.42 41.58
N LEU A 798 -1.33 36.40 41.66
CA LEU A 798 -2.16 37.61 41.71
C LEU A 798 -2.51 38.04 43.13
N ASN A 799 -2.55 37.10 44.08
CA ASN A 799 -2.64 37.35 45.53
C ASN A 799 -1.26 37.67 46.09
#